data_AF-A0A6P1FKF4-F1
#
_entry.id   AF-A0A6P1FKF4-F1
#
_cell.length_a   1.000
_cell.length_b   1.000
_cell.length_c   1.000
_cell.angle_alpha   90.00
_cell.angle_beta   90.00
_cell.angle_gamma   90.00
#
_symmetry.space_group_name_H-M   'P 1'
#
loop_
_entity.id
_entity.type
_entity.pdbx_description
1 polymer ?
#
loop_
_entity_poly.entity_id
_entity_poly.type
_entity_poly.pdbx_seq_one_letter_code
_entity_poly.pdbx_strand_id
1 'polypeptide(L)'
;MEGPEITFAEAVLDNGSYGTRTVRFETGRLAQQAQGAVAAYLDEDTMLLSATSASKNPKDNFDFFPLTVDVEERSYAAGKIPGSFFRREGRPSTEAILVCRLIDRPLRPSFVEGLRNEVQIVITVLSIAPDEFYDALAINAASASTQISGLPFSGPIAGVRLALMSDGSGNDQWVAFPKASQLENAVFDLTVAGRVVTNEDGSSDVAIMMVEAEATESSWNLIKAGATKPSEDVVAEGLEAAKPFLRALVEAQATLASSTAKPVKDYPVFLPYAQETYDNVAELSYDELVRVYQIADKVERQDADDALKARVKEQIAERIASGRLSAEAYNQVGAAYKSVTKVVVRGRILRDGVRIDGRGLADIRPLDAEVQVIPRVHGSAIFQRGETQILGVTTLNMLKMEQQIDSLSPVTKKRYLHHYNFPPYSTGETGRVGSPKRREIGHGFLAERALVPVLPSREEFPYAIRQVSEALSSNGSTSMGSVCASTLSLLNAGVPLRAPVAGIAMGLVSDVVDGQTRYAALTDILGAEDALGDMDFKVAGTSEFVTAIQLDTKLDGIPSSVLDAALKQAKDARTTILAVLTAAIDQPDEMAPTAPRVISVQIPVDKIGELIGPKGKTINAIQDETGADISIEEDGTVYIGAVDGPSAEAARAQVNAIANPTNPEVGEQFLGTVVKLATFGAFVSLLPGKDGLLHISEVRKLAGGKRVENVEDVLGVGQKLLVQITKIDDRGKLSLAPVVAEEAEAEAPAES
;
A
#
# COMPACT_ATOMS: atom_id res chain seq x y z
N MET A 1 30.88 13.60 12.21
CA MET A 1 31.25 14.73 13.12
C MET A 1 32.75 14.62 13.48
N GLU A 2 33.39 15.61 14.11
CA GLU A 2 34.82 15.54 14.51
C GLU A 2 35.02 15.61 16.02
N GLY A 3 35.70 14.62 16.62
CA GLY A 3 35.99 14.58 18.05
C GLY A 3 36.71 13.28 18.44
N PRO A 4 37.59 13.30 19.47
CA PRO A 4 38.34 12.11 19.90
C PRO A 4 37.45 11.01 20.49
N GLU A 5 36.23 11.33 20.90
CA GLU A 5 35.24 10.39 21.43
C GLU A 5 34.51 9.60 20.34
N ILE A 6 34.67 9.98 19.07
CA ILE A 6 33.93 9.41 17.96
C ILE A 6 34.60 8.11 17.49
N THR A 7 33.82 7.03 17.48
CA THR A 7 34.19 5.77 16.81
C THR A 7 33.20 5.50 15.69
N PHE A 8 33.68 4.97 14.58
CA PHE A 8 32.84 4.66 13.43
C PHE A 8 33.26 3.37 12.72
N ALA A 9 32.33 2.83 11.92
CA ALA A 9 32.57 1.77 10.96
C ALA A 9 31.73 2.01 9.70
N GLU A 10 32.16 1.46 8.56
CA GLU A 10 31.51 1.67 7.26
C GLU A 10 31.28 0.34 6.54
N ALA A 11 30.16 0.26 5.83
CA ALA A 11 29.86 -0.78 4.85
C ALA A 11 29.77 -0.13 3.47
N VAL A 12 30.60 -0.60 2.54
CA VAL A 12 30.59 -0.16 1.14
C VAL A 12 29.81 -1.18 0.33
N LEU A 13 28.74 -0.73 -0.32
CA LEU A 13 27.80 -1.57 -1.07
C LEU A 13 28.00 -1.28 -2.56
N ASP A 14 28.56 -2.26 -3.27
CA ASP A 14 28.85 -2.16 -4.70
C ASP A 14 27.64 -2.58 -5.54
N ASN A 15 27.07 -1.64 -6.29
CA ASN A 15 25.97 -1.86 -7.23
C ASN A 15 26.45 -1.90 -8.69
N GLY A 16 27.74 -2.13 -8.95
CA GLY A 16 28.27 -2.26 -10.31
C GLY A 16 28.01 -1.02 -11.16
N SER A 17 27.23 -1.16 -12.24
CA SER A 17 26.90 -0.06 -13.16
C SER A 17 26.13 1.08 -12.51
N TYR A 18 25.45 0.82 -11.38
CA TYR A 18 24.73 1.83 -10.61
C TYR A 18 25.59 2.52 -9.54
N GLY A 19 26.90 2.25 -9.53
CA GLY A 19 27.86 2.88 -8.63
C GLY A 19 27.90 2.22 -7.25
N THR A 20 28.31 3.00 -6.25
CA THR A 20 28.55 2.50 -4.89
C THR A 20 27.78 3.33 -3.89
N ARG A 21 27.31 2.69 -2.82
CA ARG A 21 26.63 3.32 -1.69
C ARG A 21 27.39 3.03 -0.41
N THR A 22 27.51 4.00 0.48
CA THR A 22 28.27 3.85 1.74
C THR A 22 27.34 4.06 2.93
N VAL A 23 27.25 3.04 3.78
CA VAL A 23 26.57 3.14 5.07
C VAL A 23 27.60 3.28 6.18
N ARG A 24 27.51 4.38 6.93
CA ARG A 24 28.43 4.69 8.03
C ARG A 24 27.69 4.67 9.37
N PHE A 25 28.26 4.03 10.38
CA PHE A 25 27.75 4.04 11.75
C PHE A 25 28.72 4.80 12.65
N GLU A 26 28.24 5.79 13.40
CA GLU A 26 29.02 6.63 14.31
C GLU A 26 28.45 6.55 15.73
N THR A 27 29.30 6.40 16.75
CA THR A 27 28.90 6.45 18.17
C THR A 27 29.89 7.24 19.02
N GLY A 28 29.53 7.47 20.29
CA GLY A 28 30.36 8.13 21.30
C GLY A 28 30.00 9.61 21.54
N ARG A 29 29.51 10.33 20.53
CA ARG A 29 29.22 11.77 20.65
C ARG A 29 27.78 12.10 21.03
N LEU A 30 26.80 11.52 20.37
CA LEU A 30 25.38 11.86 20.55
C LEU A 30 24.70 10.95 21.57
N ALA A 31 23.71 11.52 22.28
CA ALA A 31 22.82 10.80 23.19
C ALA A 31 23.52 9.86 24.21
N GLN A 32 24.67 10.29 24.76
CA GLN A 32 25.53 9.50 25.67
C GLN A 32 24.84 8.93 26.92
N GLN A 33 23.66 9.46 27.29
CA GLN A 33 22.87 8.96 28.42
C GLN A 33 22.08 7.69 28.09
N ALA A 34 21.86 7.39 26.80
CA ALA A 34 21.20 6.15 26.39
C ALA A 34 22.11 4.94 26.67
N GLN A 35 21.49 3.76 26.81
CA GLN A 35 22.24 2.52 26.92
C GLN A 35 23.05 2.28 25.65
N GLY A 36 22.50 2.53 24.46
CA GLY A 36 23.27 2.61 23.22
C GLY A 36 22.75 3.71 22.32
N ALA A 37 23.65 4.38 21.60
CA ALA A 37 23.29 5.45 20.66
C ALA A 37 24.20 5.41 19.44
N VAL A 38 23.61 5.40 18.24
CA VAL A 38 24.34 5.38 16.97
C VAL A 38 23.71 6.38 16.02
N ALA A 39 24.54 7.23 15.41
CA ALA A 39 24.17 7.96 14.21
C ALA A 39 24.54 7.12 12.98
N ALA A 40 23.55 6.77 12.17
CA ALA A 40 23.75 6.06 10.92
C ALA A 40 23.61 7.03 9.75
N TYR A 41 24.50 6.90 8.76
CA TYR A 41 24.53 7.74 7.58
C TYR A 41 24.42 6.87 6.33
N LEU A 42 23.76 7.39 5.31
CA LEU A 42 23.82 6.89 3.94
C LEU A 42 24.40 7.99 3.06
N ASP A 43 25.51 7.68 2.41
CA ASP A 43 26.29 8.59 1.53
C ASP A 43 26.58 9.96 2.17
N GLU A 44 26.80 9.98 3.49
CA GLU A 44 27.06 11.17 4.33
C GLU A 44 25.89 12.17 4.46
N ASP A 45 24.96 12.23 3.52
CA ASP A 45 23.90 13.24 3.45
C ASP A 45 22.64 12.89 4.26
N THR A 46 22.21 11.62 4.23
CA THR A 46 21.07 11.14 5.02
C THR A 46 21.57 10.68 6.38
N MET A 47 21.02 11.22 7.47
CA MET A 47 21.45 10.94 8.85
C MET A 47 20.27 10.59 9.74
N LEU A 48 20.36 9.43 10.40
CA LEU A 48 19.44 8.95 11.42
C LEU A 48 20.17 8.85 12.76
N LEU A 49 19.54 9.30 13.84
CA LEU A 49 20.00 8.99 15.20
C LEU A 49 19.11 7.89 15.77
N SER A 50 19.70 6.76 16.15
CA SER A 50 19.04 5.73 16.93
C SER A 50 19.56 5.72 18.36
N ALA A 51 18.66 5.73 19.33
CA ALA A 51 18.97 5.60 20.75
C ALA A 51 18.14 4.48 21.38
N THR A 52 18.83 3.48 21.94
CA THR A 52 18.24 2.35 22.66
C THR A 52 18.38 2.56 24.16
N SER A 53 17.25 2.48 24.85
CA SER A 53 17.16 2.59 26.31
C SER A 53 16.43 1.40 26.91
N ALA A 54 16.80 1.06 28.14
CA ALA A 54 16.16 -0.02 28.88
C ALA A 54 15.80 0.41 30.30
N SER A 55 14.62 -0.01 30.80
CA SER A 55 14.23 0.22 32.18
C SER A 55 15.17 -0.53 33.14
N LYS A 56 15.44 0.07 34.31
CA LYS A 56 16.22 -0.61 35.36
C LYS A 56 15.47 -1.82 35.94
N ASN A 57 14.16 -1.66 36.12
CA ASN A 57 13.30 -2.69 36.70
C ASN A 57 12.44 -3.34 35.61
N PRO A 58 12.23 -4.66 35.68
CA PRO A 58 11.29 -5.37 34.81
C PRO A 58 9.83 -4.96 35.08
N LYS A 59 8.94 -5.28 34.13
CA LYS A 59 7.49 -5.18 34.27
C LYS A 59 6.89 -6.55 34.56
N ASP A 60 6.87 -6.89 35.83
CA ASP A 60 6.44 -8.20 36.31
C ASP A 60 4.95 -8.49 36.04
N ASN A 61 4.16 -7.44 35.77
CA ASN A 61 2.75 -7.54 35.45
C ASN A 61 2.46 -7.83 33.96
N PHE A 62 3.49 -7.88 33.10
CA PHE A 62 3.34 -8.18 31.67
C PHE A 62 3.70 -9.65 31.39
N ASP A 63 2.87 -10.29 30.57
CA ASP A 63 3.09 -11.64 30.05
C ASP A 63 3.80 -11.64 28.68
N PHE A 64 4.24 -10.48 28.20
CA PHE A 64 4.96 -10.29 26.95
C PHE A 64 6.21 -9.42 27.15
N PHE A 65 7.13 -9.44 26.17
CA PHE A 65 8.31 -8.59 26.14
C PHE A 65 7.96 -7.15 25.67
N PRO A 66 8.06 -6.13 26.54
CA PRO A 66 7.68 -4.75 26.20
C PRO A 66 8.78 -4.03 25.40
N LEU A 67 9.00 -4.47 24.16
CA LEU A 67 9.75 -3.72 23.15
C LEU A 67 8.86 -2.69 22.47
N THR A 68 9.31 -1.44 22.45
CA THR A 68 8.72 -0.34 21.70
C THR A 68 9.75 0.26 20.74
N VAL A 69 9.38 0.37 19.47
CA VAL A 69 10.16 1.09 18.46
C VAL A 69 9.40 2.34 18.05
N ASP A 70 10.07 3.49 18.03
CA ASP A 70 9.48 4.75 17.58
C ASP A 70 10.36 5.38 16.50
N VAL A 71 9.73 5.87 15.44
CA VAL A 71 10.37 6.57 14.32
C VAL A 71 9.81 7.98 14.30
N GLU A 72 10.71 8.93 14.49
CA GLU A 72 10.44 10.35 14.61
C GLU A 72 10.96 11.06 13.35
N GLU A 73 10.07 11.27 12.39
CA GLU A 73 10.32 12.15 11.26
C GLU A 73 10.40 13.60 11.75
N ARG A 74 11.42 14.33 11.33
CA ARG A 74 11.56 15.76 11.61
C ARG A 74 11.54 16.51 10.30
N SER A 75 10.61 17.45 10.14
CA SER A 75 10.45 18.18 8.87
C SER A 75 11.71 18.99 8.51
N TYR A 76 12.48 19.40 9.53
CA TYR A 76 13.78 20.04 9.32
C TYR A 76 14.78 19.13 8.62
N ALA A 77 14.63 17.80 8.66
CA ALA A 77 15.52 16.86 7.98
C ALA A 77 15.49 17.07 6.46
N ALA A 78 14.36 17.54 5.93
CA ALA A 78 14.20 17.95 4.54
C ALA A 78 14.19 19.49 4.37
N GLY A 79 14.61 20.25 5.39
CA GLY A 79 14.61 21.72 5.37
C GLY A 79 13.22 22.37 5.34
N LYS A 80 12.17 21.68 5.79
CA LYS A 80 10.76 22.13 5.74
C LYS A 80 10.21 22.49 7.12
N ILE A 81 9.26 23.44 7.14
CA ILE A 81 8.38 23.67 8.29
C ILE A 81 7.12 22.80 8.08
N PRO A 82 6.62 22.06 9.09
CA PRO A 82 5.43 21.22 8.95
C PRO A 82 4.22 22.00 8.42
N GLY A 83 3.46 21.43 7.48
CA GLY A 83 2.24 22.03 6.93
C GLY A 83 1.04 22.01 7.89
N SER A 84 1.16 21.26 8.99
CA SER A 84 0.15 21.17 10.05
C SER A 84 -0.24 22.55 10.61
N PHE A 85 -1.48 22.68 11.11
CA PHE A 85 -1.98 23.95 11.66
C PHE A 85 -1.06 24.59 12.71
N PHE A 86 -0.39 23.77 13.52
CA PHE A 86 0.51 24.21 14.59
C PHE A 86 1.97 24.42 14.12
N ARG A 87 2.30 24.16 12.85
CA ARG A 87 3.68 24.21 12.31
C ARG A 87 4.66 23.35 13.12
N ARG A 88 4.16 22.22 13.61
CA ARG A 88 4.88 21.24 14.44
C ARG A 88 4.49 19.83 14.02
N GLU A 89 5.43 18.89 14.10
CA GLU A 89 5.16 17.48 13.91
C GLU A 89 4.09 17.00 14.91
N GLY A 90 3.13 16.21 14.40
CA GLY A 90 1.98 15.75 15.16
C GLY A 90 2.02 14.24 15.39
N ARG A 91 0.93 13.56 15.04
CA ARG A 91 0.89 12.10 15.04
C ARG A 91 1.93 11.53 14.05
N PRO A 92 2.49 10.34 14.32
CA PRO A 92 3.34 9.65 13.36
C PRO A 92 2.66 9.48 12.00
N SER A 93 3.44 9.65 10.92
CA SER A 93 2.99 9.39 9.56
C SER A 93 2.76 7.89 9.35
N THR A 94 2.04 7.52 8.28
CA THR A 94 1.89 6.11 7.89
C THR A 94 3.26 5.48 7.67
N GLU A 95 4.16 6.19 6.99
CA GLU A 95 5.53 5.74 6.73
C GLU A 95 6.30 5.46 8.02
N ALA A 96 6.32 6.41 8.96
CA ALA A 96 7.00 6.22 10.25
C ALA A 96 6.49 4.98 11.00
N ILE A 97 5.17 4.72 10.97
CA ILE A 97 4.57 3.53 11.60
C ILE A 97 5.00 2.24 10.90
N LEU A 98 5.07 2.25 9.56
CA LEU A 98 5.52 1.11 8.77
C LEU A 98 7.00 0.82 9.04
N VAL A 99 7.85 1.84 9.10
CA VAL A 99 9.27 1.69 9.46
C VAL A 99 9.42 1.18 10.90
N CYS A 100 8.61 1.64 11.86
CA CYS A 100 8.61 1.04 13.20
C CYS A 100 8.35 -0.47 13.15
N ARG A 101 7.44 -0.93 12.28
CA ARG A 101 7.16 -2.35 12.12
C ARG A 101 8.29 -3.09 11.40
N LEU A 102 8.89 -2.51 10.37
CA LEU A 102 10.05 -3.08 9.67
C LEU A 102 11.24 -3.29 10.61
N ILE A 103 11.42 -2.43 11.61
CA ILE A 103 12.45 -2.57 12.64
C ILE A 103 12.05 -3.60 13.71
N ASP A 104 10.82 -3.51 14.23
CA ASP A 104 10.37 -4.37 15.34
C ASP A 104 10.37 -5.86 14.98
N ARG A 105 9.94 -6.19 13.75
CA ARG A 105 9.80 -7.58 13.26
C ARG A 105 11.08 -8.42 13.38
N PRO A 106 12.25 -7.99 12.84
CA PRO A 106 13.49 -8.75 12.99
C PRO A 106 14.17 -8.56 14.35
N LEU A 107 14.02 -7.41 15.02
CA LEU A 107 14.69 -7.17 16.31
C LEU A 107 14.03 -7.91 17.48
N ARG A 108 12.69 -7.98 17.53
CA ARG A 108 11.93 -8.60 18.61
C ARG A 108 12.33 -10.05 18.92
N PRO A 109 12.45 -10.98 17.94
CA PRO A 109 12.86 -12.36 18.21
C PRO A 109 14.34 -12.51 18.55
N SER A 110 15.13 -11.43 18.46
CA SER A 110 16.56 -11.44 18.71
C SER A 110 16.94 -11.04 20.14
N PHE A 111 15.96 -10.76 21.00
CA PHE A 111 16.21 -10.60 22.44
C PHE A 111 16.08 -11.96 23.14
N VAL A 112 16.82 -12.13 24.24
CA VAL A 112 16.71 -13.33 25.07
C VAL A 112 15.27 -13.58 25.52
N GLU A 113 14.85 -14.84 25.52
CA GLU A 113 13.52 -15.23 25.99
C GLU A 113 13.32 -14.87 27.47
N GLY A 114 12.10 -14.47 27.82
CA GLY A 114 11.75 -14.10 29.19
C GLY A 114 12.16 -12.68 29.60
N LEU A 115 12.77 -11.89 28.71
CA LEU A 115 13.04 -10.49 29.02
C LEU A 115 11.73 -9.71 29.26
N ARG A 116 11.68 -8.97 30.38
CA ARG A 116 10.50 -8.18 30.82
C ARG A 116 10.81 -6.72 31.13
N ASN A 117 12.05 -6.29 30.94
CA ASN A 117 12.40 -4.88 30.97
C ASN A 117 11.80 -4.15 29.77
N GLU A 118 11.31 -2.93 30.00
CA GLU A 118 10.90 -2.06 28.89
C GLU A 118 12.16 -1.70 28.10
N VAL A 119 12.14 -2.04 26.82
CA VAL A 119 13.18 -1.63 25.87
C VAL A 119 12.53 -0.68 24.88
N GLN A 120 13.09 0.52 24.77
CA GLN A 120 12.65 1.51 23.80
C GLN A 120 13.78 1.84 22.84
N ILE A 121 13.49 1.76 21.56
CA ILE A 121 14.39 2.14 20.47
C ILE A 121 13.75 3.33 19.77
N VAL A 122 14.39 4.49 19.86
CA VAL A 122 13.89 5.71 19.21
C VAL A 122 14.83 6.07 18.06
N ILE A 123 14.29 6.14 16.85
CA ILE A 123 14.98 6.54 15.63
C ILE A 123 14.48 7.93 15.27
N THR A 124 15.37 8.90 15.14
CA THR A 124 15.05 10.26 14.69
C THR A 124 15.72 10.51 13.35
N VAL A 125 14.93 10.90 12.34
CA VAL A 125 15.46 11.34 11.04
C VAL A 125 15.96 12.77 11.20
N LEU A 126 17.27 12.97 11.18
CA LEU A 126 17.91 14.26 11.42
C LEU A 126 18.22 15.01 10.12
N SER A 127 18.58 14.26 9.07
CA SER A 127 18.79 14.76 7.70
C SER A 127 18.31 13.67 6.74
N ILE A 128 17.68 14.08 5.64
CA ILE A 128 17.36 13.18 4.54
C ILE A 128 17.69 13.88 3.23
N ALA A 129 18.56 13.27 2.43
CA ALA A 129 18.79 13.75 1.08
C ALA A 129 17.49 13.65 0.26
N PRO A 130 17.24 14.57 -0.68
CA PRO A 130 16.18 14.38 -1.66
C PRO A 130 16.36 13.05 -2.37
N ASP A 131 15.25 12.43 -2.78
CA ASP A 131 15.27 11.19 -3.58
C ASP A 131 15.74 9.93 -2.81
N GLU A 132 15.79 9.97 -1.47
CA GLU A 132 16.22 8.87 -0.62
C GLU A 132 15.09 8.23 0.20
N PHE A 133 15.26 6.95 0.52
CA PHE A 133 14.49 6.24 1.53
C PHE A 133 15.33 6.06 2.80
N TYR A 134 14.71 6.23 3.96
CA TYR A 134 15.39 6.10 5.26
C TYR A 134 15.12 4.77 5.98
N ASP A 135 14.16 3.98 5.49
CA ASP A 135 13.62 2.80 6.18
C ASP A 135 14.65 1.69 6.41
N ALA A 136 15.39 1.27 5.37
CA ALA A 136 16.43 0.25 5.49
C ALA A 136 17.59 0.74 6.37
N LEU A 137 17.99 2.01 6.25
CA LEU A 137 19.02 2.59 7.12
C LEU A 137 18.54 2.62 8.58
N ALA A 138 17.25 2.84 8.84
CA ALA A 138 16.67 2.84 10.18
C ALA A 138 16.74 1.46 10.86
N ILE A 139 16.58 0.36 10.11
CA ILE A 139 16.80 -1.00 10.63
C ILE A 139 18.25 -1.15 11.12
N ASN A 140 19.21 -0.75 10.29
CA ASN A 140 20.62 -0.84 10.65
C ASN A 140 20.98 0.07 11.84
N ALA A 141 20.44 1.29 11.89
CA ALA A 141 20.66 2.20 13.01
C ALA A 141 20.12 1.64 14.33
N ALA A 142 18.91 1.07 14.30
CA ALA A 142 18.26 0.43 15.44
C ALA A 142 19.02 -0.81 15.93
N SER A 143 19.50 -1.63 15.01
CA SER A 143 20.34 -2.79 15.35
C SER A 143 21.65 -2.34 15.98
N ALA A 144 22.37 -1.39 15.36
CA ALA A 144 23.67 -0.94 15.83
C ALA A 144 23.59 -0.31 17.23
N SER A 145 22.60 0.57 17.47
CA SER A 145 22.39 1.19 18.79
C SER A 145 22.01 0.16 19.85
N THR A 146 21.24 -0.87 19.49
CA THR A 146 20.87 -1.96 20.38
C THR A 146 22.06 -2.87 20.67
N GLN A 147 22.89 -3.19 19.68
CA GLN A 147 24.07 -4.03 19.81
C GLN A 147 25.07 -3.45 20.83
N ILE A 148 25.28 -2.13 20.82
CA ILE A 148 26.23 -1.49 21.75
C ILE A 148 25.62 -1.19 23.14
N SER A 149 24.34 -1.50 23.35
CA SER A 149 23.59 -1.08 24.54
C SER A 149 23.91 -1.90 25.81
N GLY A 150 24.53 -3.07 25.66
CA GLY A 150 24.71 -4.04 26.75
C GLY A 150 23.42 -4.78 27.13
N LEU A 151 22.43 -4.81 26.23
CA LEU A 151 21.24 -5.67 26.34
C LEU A 151 21.56 -7.10 25.87
N PRO A 152 20.85 -8.13 26.38
CA PRO A 152 20.96 -9.50 25.91
C PRO A 152 20.26 -9.66 24.56
N PHE A 153 20.96 -9.25 23.50
CA PHE A 153 20.49 -9.17 22.12
C PHE A 153 21.43 -9.94 21.18
N SER A 154 20.86 -10.86 20.40
CA SER A 154 21.55 -11.73 19.43
C SER A 154 21.59 -11.09 18.04
N GLY A 155 22.22 -9.93 17.94
CA GLY A 155 22.57 -9.26 16.68
C GLY A 155 24.07 -9.31 16.37
N PRO A 156 24.57 -8.46 15.44
CA PRO A 156 23.81 -7.42 14.73
C PRO A 156 22.84 -7.98 13.69
N ILE A 157 21.81 -7.19 13.38
CA ILE A 157 20.85 -7.41 12.31
C ILE A 157 21.07 -6.32 11.25
N ALA A 158 21.14 -6.70 9.99
CA ALA A 158 21.17 -5.76 8.88
C ALA A 158 19.81 -5.70 8.18
N GLY A 159 19.51 -4.53 7.60
CA GLY A 159 18.39 -4.34 6.69
C GLY A 159 18.87 -3.72 5.37
N VAL A 160 18.38 -4.20 4.24
CA VAL A 160 18.69 -3.65 2.91
C VAL A 160 17.41 -3.56 2.09
N ARG A 161 17.27 -2.47 1.33
CA ARG A 161 16.27 -2.37 0.25
C ARG A 161 16.96 -2.64 -1.08
N LEU A 162 16.38 -3.51 -1.89
CA LEU A 162 16.82 -3.84 -3.24
C LEU A 162 15.71 -3.49 -4.23
N ALA A 163 16.08 -3.05 -5.43
CA ALA A 163 15.16 -2.97 -6.55
C ALA A 163 15.69 -3.74 -7.76
N LEU A 164 14.82 -4.47 -8.46
CA LEU A 164 15.17 -5.15 -9.70
C LEU A 164 14.98 -4.21 -10.89
N MET A 165 16.08 -3.83 -11.54
CA MET A 165 16.11 -2.83 -12.61
C MET A 165 17.00 -3.27 -13.77
N SER A 166 16.71 -2.80 -14.98
CA SER A 166 17.56 -3.09 -16.14
C SER A 166 18.82 -2.23 -16.16
N ASP A 167 19.99 -2.86 -16.28
CA ASP A 167 21.30 -2.22 -16.31
C ASP A 167 21.61 -1.44 -17.61
N GLY A 168 20.65 -1.36 -18.54
CA GLY A 168 20.79 -0.71 -19.84
C GLY A 168 21.58 -1.50 -20.88
N SER A 169 22.17 -2.63 -20.49
CA SER A 169 22.87 -3.59 -21.36
C SER A 169 22.02 -4.80 -21.76
N GLY A 170 20.77 -4.85 -21.28
CA GLY A 170 19.82 -5.93 -21.52
C GLY A 170 19.79 -6.99 -20.44
N ASN A 171 20.48 -6.79 -19.31
CA ASN A 171 20.35 -7.63 -18.12
C ASN A 171 19.63 -6.86 -17.01
N ASP A 172 18.99 -7.59 -16.11
CA ASP A 172 18.41 -7.02 -14.90
C ASP A 172 19.33 -7.25 -13.70
N GLN A 173 19.37 -6.27 -12.80
CA GLN A 173 20.22 -6.27 -11.63
C GLN A 173 19.42 -5.87 -10.39
N TRP A 174 19.68 -6.58 -9.28
CA TRP A 174 19.24 -6.16 -7.96
C TRP A 174 20.18 -5.08 -7.41
N VAL A 175 19.66 -3.86 -7.25
CA VAL A 175 20.43 -2.69 -6.80
C VAL A 175 20.09 -2.36 -5.36
N ALA A 176 21.10 -2.28 -4.49
CA ALA A 176 20.95 -1.98 -3.07
C ALA A 176 20.87 -0.48 -2.78
N PHE A 177 20.00 -0.11 -1.84
CA PHE A 177 19.66 1.27 -1.49
C PHE A 177 19.36 2.12 -2.74
N PRO A 178 18.40 1.69 -3.58
CA PRO A 178 18.01 2.45 -4.76
C PRO A 178 17.44 3.80 -4.35
N LYS A 179 17.62 4.80 -5.22
CA LYS A 179 16.95 6.10 -5.09
C LYS A 179 15.48 6.00 -5.49
N ALA A 180 14.64 6.90 -4.98
CA ALA A 180 13.22 6.89 -5.26
C ALA A 180 12.91 7.03 -6.76
N SER A 181 13.61 7.91 -7.46
CA SER A 181 13.51 8.12 -8.91
C SER A 181 13.90 6.88 -9.72
N GLN A 182 14.77 6.02 -9.19
CA GLN A 182 15.16 4.79 -9.87
C GLN A 182 14.03 3.75 -9.89
N LEU A 183 13.12 3.78 -8.91
CA LEU A 183 12.00 2.84 -8.83
C LEU A 183 11.01 2.96 -10.00
N GLU A 184 11.01 4.09 -10.72
CA GLU A 184 10.22 4.25 -11.96
C GLU A 184 10.61 3.21 -13.02
N ASN A 185 11.87 2.73 -12.99
CA ASN A 185 12.42 1.71 -13.88
C ASN A 185 12.57 0.33 -13.23
N ALA A 186 12.02 0.15 -12.02
CA ALA A 186 12.09 -1.11 -11.29
C ALA A 186 10.82 -1.94 -11.48
N VAL A 187 10.97 -3.26 -11.62
CA VAL A 187 9.86 -4.23 -11.65
C VAL A 187 9.52 -4.81 -10.28
N PHE A 188 10.39 -4.60 -9.28
CA PHE A 188 10.21 -5.11 -7.92
C PHE A 188 11.02 -4.29 -6.93
N ASP A 189 10.43 -3.97 -5.77
CA ASP A 189 11.07 -3.31 -4.61
C ASP A 189 10.98 -4.27 -3.41
N LEU A 190 12.13 -4.57 -2.80
CA LEU A 190 12.34 -5.65 -1.84
C LEU A 190 13.17 -5.17 -0.65
N THR A 191 12.55 -5.06 0.51
CA THR A 191 13.25 -4.84 1.79
C THR A 191 13.44 -6.17 2.51
N VAL A 192 14.69 -6.49 2.83
CA VAL A 192 15.10 -7.72 3.53
C VAL A 192 15.87 -7.35 4.79
N ALA A 193 15.62 -8.05 5.89
CA ALA A 193 16.48 -7.99 7.07
C ALA A 193 16.93 -9.39 7.50
N GLY A 194 18.16 -9.48 7.99
CA GLY A 194 18.77 -10.75 8.40
C GLY A 194 20.01 -10.57 9.26
N ARG A 195 20.53 -11.68 9.77
CA ARG A 195 21.77 -11.73 10.56
C ARG A 195 22.73 -12.78 10.01
N VAL A 196 24.01 -12.63 10.32
CA VAL A 196 24.99 -13.69 10.04
C VAL A 196 24.86 -14.76 11.12
N VAL A 197 24.71 -16.01 10.70
CA VAL A 197 24.68 -17.20 11.57
C VAL A 197 25.88 -18.09 11.24
N THR A 198 26.40 -18.78 12.23
CA THR A 198 27.44 -19.81 12.06
C THR A 198 26.80 -21.18 12.21
N ASN A 199 26.87 -21.98 11.16
CA ASN A 199 26.35 -23.34 11.13
C ASN A 199 27.22 -24.29 11.97
N GLU A 200 26.69 -25.47 12.29
CA GLU A 200 27.41 -26.49 13.08
C GLU A 200 28.73 -26.94 12.41
N ASP A 201 28.80 -26.86 11.08
CA ASP A 201 30.00 -27.21 10.29
C ASP A 201 31.06 -26.08 10.26
N GLY A 202 30.79 -24.95 10.93
CA GLY A 202 31.67 -23.78 10.99
C GLY A 202 31.56 -22.83 9.80
N SER A 203 30.71 -23.12 8.80
CA SER A 203 30.37 -22.17 7.74
C SER A 203 29.51 -21.02 8.29
N SER A 204 29.59 -19.84 7.67
CA SER A 204 28.71 -18.71 8.03
C SER A 204 27.80 -18.35 6.85
N ASP A 205 26.52 -18.19 7.11
CA ASP A 205 25.53 -17.74 6.13
C ASP A 205 24.69 -16.58 6.69
N VAL A 206 23.91 -15.93 5.84
CA VAL A 206 22.94 -14.92 6.24
C VAL A 206 21.57 -15.57 6.39
N ALA A 207 21.08 -15.59 7.62
CA ALA A 207 19.72 -15.97 7.95
C ALA A 207 18.78 -14.78 7.71
N ILE A 208 17.93 -14.88 6.69
CA ILE A 208 16.86 -13.91 6.45
C ILE A 208 15.82 -14.07 7.55
N MET A 209 15.45 -12.97 8.19
CA MET A 209 14.50 -12.93 9.31
C MET A 209 13.18 -12.27 8.93
N MET A 210 13.25 -11.30 8.01
CA MET A 210 12.11 -10.49 7.61
C MET A 210 12.21 -10.10 6.14
N VAL A 211 11.08 -10.16 5.43
CA VAL A 211 10.93 -9.65 4.06
C VAL A 211 9.67 -8.79 3.99
N GLU A 212 9.75 -7.68 3.28
CA GLU A 212 8.63 -6.85 2.82
C GLU A 212 8.92 -6.41 1.39
N ALA A 213 8.12 -6.86 0.42
CA ALA A 213 8.35 -6.55 -0.98
C ALA A 213 7.05 -6.28 -1.76
N GLU A 214 7.20 -5.59 -2.88
CA GLU A 214 6.13 -5.27 -3.81
C GLU A 214 6.64 -5.25 -5.26
N ALA A 215 5.74 -5.52 -6.20
CA ALA A 215 5.90 -4.98 -7.55
C ALA A 215 5.60 -3.49 -7.50
N THR A 216 6.28 -2.70 -8.33
CA THR A 216 6.09 -1.25 -8.44
C THR A 216 4.86 -0.89 -9.28
N GLU A 217 4.44 0.37 -9.24
CA GLU A 217 3.39 0.91 -10.12
C GLU A 217 3.76 0.82 -11.61
N SER A 218 5.05 0.98 -11.93
CA SER A 218 5.58 0.84 -13.30
C SER A 218 5.69 -0.60 -13.79
N SER A 219 5.66 -1.58 -12.88
CA SER A 219 5.97 -2.98 -13.18
C SER A 219 5.16 -3.53 -14.33
N TRP A 220 3.85 -3.27 -14.35
CA TRP A 220 2.98 -3.74 -15.42
C TRP A 220 3.42 -3.26 -16.81
N ASN A 221 3.77 -1.99 -16.93
CA ASN A 221 4.18 -1.39 -18.20
C ASN A 221 5.59 -1.85 -18.61
N LEU A 222 6.51 -1.94 -17.65
CA LEU A 222 7.87 -2.44 -17.88
C LEU A 222 7.85 -3.90 -18.34
N ILE A 223 7.04 -4.75 -17.69
CA ILE A 223 6.85 -6.14 -18.07
C ILE A 223 6.27 -6.25 -19.49
N LYS A 224 5.27 -5.42 -19.83
CA LYS A 224 4.73 -5.36 -21.19
C LYS A 224 5.76 -4.89 -22.22
N ALA A 225 6.71 -4.04 -21.81
CA ALA A 225 7.83 -3.59 -22.63
C ALA A 225 8.99 -4.61 -22.72
N GLY A 226 8.89 -5.75 -22.02
CA GLY A 226 9.84 -6.85 -22.10
C GLY A 226 10.77 -7.02 -20.88
N ALA A 227 10.58 -6.25 -19.80
CA ALA A 227 11.32 -6.44 -18.57
C ALA A 227 10.98 -7.78 -17.88
N THR A 228 11.88 -8.27 -17.03
CA THR A 228 11.67 -9.53 -16.30
C THR A 228 10.44 -9.46 -15.40
N LYS A 229 9.62 -10.51 -15.46
CA LYS A 229 8.47 -10.67 -14.57
C LYS A 229 8.97 -11.10 -13.18
N PRO A 230 8.51 -10.48 -12.08
CA PRO A 230 8.84 -10.93 -10.72
C PRO A 230 8.08 -12.22 -10.39
N SER A 231 8.55 -13.33 -10.93
CA SER A 231 8.08 -14.68 -10.63
C SER A 231 8.57 -15.13 -9.25
N GLU A 232 8.06 -16.26 -8.76
CA GLU A 232 8.54 -16.87 -7.52
C GLU A 232 10.07 -17.12 -7.54
N ASP A 233 10.62 -17.58 -8.66
CA ASP A 233 12.06 -17.82 -8.80
C ASP A 233 12.86 -16.50 -8.77
N VAL A 234 12.40 -15.45 -9.45
CA VAL A 234 13.06 -14.12 -9.46
C VAL A 234 13.04 -13.49 -8.07
N VAL A 235 11.93 -13.63 -7.33
CA VAL A 235 11.85 -13.16 -5.95
C VAL A 235 12.84 -13.91 -5.06
N ALA A 236 12.97 -15.23 -5.23
CA ALA A 236 13.96 -16.03 -4.50
C ALA A 236 15.41 -15.61 -4.84
N GLU A 237 15.71 -15.31 -6.11
CA GLU A 237 17.00 -14.74 -6.53
C GLU A 237 17.29 -13.41 -5.84
N GLY A 238 16.29 -12.54 -5.69
CA GLY A 238 16.43 -11.27 -4.96
C GLY A 238 16.78 -11.46 -3.48
N LEU A 239 16.25 -12.49 -2.84
CA LEU A 239 16.61 -12.84 -1.45
C LEU A 239 18.06 -13.31 -1.33
N GLU A 240 18.56 -14.09 -2.29
CA GLU A 240 19.97 -14.47 -2.34
C GLU A 240 20.87 -13.28 -2.65
N ALA A 241 20.45 -12.39 -3.57
CA ALA A 241 21.16 -11.16 -3.90
C ALA A 241 21.27 -10.19 -2.72
N ALA A 242 20.37 -10.26 -1.73
CA ALA A 242 20.43 -9.45 -0.51
C ALA A 242 21.55 -9.90 0.45
N LYS A 243 21.91 -11.19 0.47
CA LYS A 243 22.82 -11.74 1.47
C LYS A 243 24.21 -11.07 1.51
N PRO A 244 24.89 -10.80 0.38
CA PRO A 244 26.19 -10.12 0.41
C PRO A 244 26.12 -8.72 1.03
N PHE A 245 25.08 -7.94 0.71
CA PHE A 245 24.88 -6.60 1.28
C PHE A 245 24.57 -6.66 2.77
N LEU A 246 23.70 -7.58 3.18
CA LEU A 246 23.37 -7.82 4.59
C LEU A 246 24.62 -8.20 5.39
N ARG A 247 25.47 -9.07 4.83
CA ARG A 247 26.74 -9.47 5.47
C ARG A 247 27.66 -8.26 5.68
N ALA A 248 27.89 -7.44 4.65
CA ALA A 248 28.73 -6.25 4.77
C ALA A 248 28.22 -5.27 5.86
N LEU A 249 26.91 -5.08 5.94
CA LEU A 249 26.26 -4.25 6.97
C LEU A 249 26.41 -4.85 8.38
N VAL A 250 26.24 -6.16 8.55
CA VAL A 250 26.45 -6.85 9.84
C VAL A 250 27.90 -6.73 10.27
N GLU A 251 28.86 -6.92 9.36
CA GLU A 251 30.30 -6.84 9.65
C GLU A 251 30.72 -5.43 10.08
N ALA A 252 30.19 -4.38 9.44
CA ALA A 252 30.42 -3.00 9.86
C ALA A 252 29.86 -2.73 11.27
N GLN A 253 28.64 -3.19 11.56
CA GLN A 253 28.04 -3.07 12.90
C GLN A 253 28.84 -3.85 13.96
N ALA A 254 29.28 -5.06 13.65
CA ALA A 254 30.10 -5.88 14.53
C ALA A 254 31.47 -5.23 14.80
N THR A 255 32.07 -4.61 13.77
CA THR A 255 33.32 -3.85 13.90
C THR A 255 33.14 -2.68 14.86
N LEU A 256 32.06 -1.91 14.73
CA LEU A 256 31.72 -0.84 15.68
C LEU A 256 31.54 -1.38 17.11
N ALA A 257 30.78 -2.47 17.26
CA ALA A 257 30.48 -3.06 18.55
C ALA A 257 31.73 -3.61 19.25
N SER A 258 32.69 -4.17 18.51
CA SER A 258 33.92 -4.74 19.06
C SER A 258 34.74 -3.77 19.92
N SER A 259 34.63 -2.47 19.64
CA SER A 259 35.37 -1.40 20.31
C SER A 259 34.52 -0.54 21.23
N THR A 260 33.19 -0.57 21.09
CA THR A 260 32.28 0.39 21.74
C THR A 260 31.14 -0.23 22.54
N ALA A 261 30.86 -1.52 22.35
CA ALA A 261 29.75 -2.17 23.02
C ALA A 261 29.95 -2.20 24.54
N LYS A 262 28.89 -1.81 25.27
CA LYS A 262 28.87 -1.96 26.72
C LYS A 262 28.81 -3.46 27.06
N PRO A 263 29.43 -3.90 28.17
CA PRO A 263 29.29 -5.26 28.65
C PRO A 263 27.81 -5.62 28.79
N VAL A 264 27.44 -6.82 28.33
CA VAL A 264 26.08 -7.33 28.51
C VAL A 264 25.79 -7.38 30.01
N LYS A 265 24.73 -6.68 30.41
CA LYS A 265 24.29 -6.67 31.81
C LYS A 265 23.46 -7.91 32.09
N ASP A 266 23.50 -8.34 33.34
CA ASP A 266 22.61 -9.37 33.84
C ASP A 266 21.21 -8.77 34.05
N TYR A 267 20.28 -9.14 33.18
CA TYR A 267 18.87 -8.78 33.29
C TYR A 267 18.09 -9.99 33.79
N PRO A 268 17.19 -9.84 34.77
CA PRO A 268 16.35 -10.95 35.20
C PRO A 268 15.48 -11.43 34.03
N VAL A 269 15.51 -12.75 33.81
CA VAL A 269 14.64 -13.42 32.83
C VAL A 269 13.49 -14.10 33.54
N PHE A 270 12.31 -13.98 32.96
CA PHE A 270 11.07 -14.54 33.45
C PHE A 270 10.62 -15.59 32.45
N LEU A 271 11.19 -16.79 32.60
CA LEU A 271 10.80 -17.91 31.77
C LEU A 271 9.32 -18.24 31.99
N PRO A 272 8.62 -18.68 30.93
CA PRO A 272 7.19 -18.97 31.02
C PRO A 272 6.86 -20.10 31.99
N TYR A 273 7.81 -21.01 32.24
CA TYR A 273 7.67 -22.15 33.16
C TYR A 273 9.03 -22.72 33.55
N ALA A 274 9.07 -23.42 34.69
CA ALA A 274 10.19 -24.30 35.06
C ALA A 274 10.08 -25.65 34.33
N GLN A 275 11.22 -26.31 34.10
CA GLN A 275 11.27 -27.61 33.43
C GLN A 275 10.43 -28.67 34.17
N GLU A 276 10.51 -28.70 35.51
CA GLU A 276 9.73 -29.62 36.33
C GLU A 276 8.21 -29.43 36.13
N THR A 277 7.75 -28.18 36.04
CA THR A 277 6.35 -27.88 35.73
C THR A 277 5.97 -28.39 34.34
N TYR A 278 6.83 -28.16 33.35
CA TYR A 278 6.61 -28.66 31.99
C TYR A 278 6.48 -30.18 31.96
N ASP A 279 7.39 -30.91 32.60
CA ASP A 279 7.40 -32.37 32.60
C ASP A 279 6.12 -32.93 33.22
N ASN A 280 5.66 -32.34 34.33
CA ASN A 280 4.41 -32.73 34.99
C ASN A 280 3.17 -32.40 34.14
N VAL A 281 3.15 -31.25 33.47
CA VAL A 281 2.05 -30.90 32.56
C VAL A 281 2.04 -31.85 31.36
N ALA A 282 3.19 -32.14 30.77
CA ALA A 282 3.32 -33.07 29.65
C ALA A 282 2.84 -34.48 30.02
N GLU A 283 3.25 -34.99 31.19
CA GLU A 283 2.80 -36.29 31.72
C GLU A 283 1.26 -36.36 31.81
N LEU A 284 0.61 -35.27 32.22
CA LEU A 284 -0.84 -35.23 32.45
C LEU A 284 -1.65 -34.96 31.17
N SER A 285 -1.09 -34.24 30.19
CA SER A 285 -1.86 -33.72 29.07
C SER A 285 -1.52 -34.31 27.71
N TYR A 286 -0.30 -34.83 27.49
CA TYR A 286 0.19 -35.16 26.14
C TYR A 286 -0.71 -36.12 25.36
N ASP A 287 -1.02 -37.29 25.93
CA ASP A 287 -1.80 -38.33 25.26
C ASP A 287 -3.24 -37.89 24.95
N GLU A 288 -3.82 -37.04 25.81
CA GLU A 288 -5.16 -36.51 25.58
C GLU A 288 -5.13 -35.35 24.58
N LEU A 289 -4.12 -34.48 24.62
CA LEU A 289 -3.87 -33.44 23.62
C LEU A 289 -3.76 -34.03 22.21
N VAL A 290 -3.10 -35.18 22.05
CA VAL A 290 -3.03 -35.89 20.76
C VAL A 290 -4.42 -36.21 20.21
N ARG A 291 -5.38 -36.55 21.08
CA ARG A 291 -6.77 -36.85 20.69
C ARG A 291 -7.58 -35.58 20.48
N VAL A 292 -7.44 -34.60 21.37
CA VAL A 292 -8.13 -33.29 21.27
C VAL A 292 -7.79 -32.61 19.96
N TYR A 293 -6.51 -32.57 19.58
CA TYR A 293 -6.09 -31.93 18.33
C TYR A 293 -6.36 -32.77 17.08
N GLN A 294 -7.04 -33.92 17.19
CA GLN A 294 -7.65 -34.65 16.07
C GLN A 294 -9.09 -34.22 15.77
N ILE A 295 -9.73 -33.45 16.66
CA ILE A 295 -11.06 -32.89 16.46
C ILE A 295 -10.98 -31.78 15.40
N ALA A 296 -11.69 -31.96 14.29
CA ALA A 296 -11.66 -31.02 13.17
C ALA A 296 -12.41 -29.72 13.47
N ASP A 297 -13.61 -29.82 14.05
CA ASP A 297 -14.44 -28.67 14.43
C ASP A 297 -13.74 -27.79 15.46
N LYS A 298 -13.74 -26.47 15.23
CA LYS A 298 -13.00 -25.52 16.07
C LYS A 298 -13.61 -25.39 17.46
N VAL A 299 -14.93 -25.29 17.56
CA VAL A 299 -15.61 -25.03 18.84
C VAL A 299 -15.54 -26.28 19.70
N GLU A 300 -15.83 -27.44 19.14
CA GLU A 300 -15.70 -28.73 19.85
C GLU A 300 -14.25 -28.96 20.32
N ARG A 301 -13.26 -28.66 19.48
CA ARG A 301 -11.84 -28.76 19.86
C ARG A 301 -11.49 -27.78 20.99
N GLN A 302 -11.96 -26.54 20.91
CA GLN A 302 -11.69 -25.51 21.92
C GLN A 302 -12.31 -25.89 23.27
N ASP A 303 -13.56 -26.36 23.28
CA ASP A 303 -14.25 -26.81 24.48
C ASP A 303 -13.53 -28.02 25.12
N ALA A 304 -13.08 -28.97 24.29
CA ALA A 304 -12.30 -30.13 24.76
C ALA A 304 -10.92 -29.73 25.31
N ASP A 305 -10.22 -28.81 24.65
CA ASP A 305 -8.92 -28.27 25.09
C ASP A 305 -9.06 -27.50 26.40
N ASP A 306 -10.08 -26.64 26.53
CA ASP A 306 -10.34 -25.88 27.75
C ASP A 306 -10.71 -26.79 28.92
N ALA A 307 -11.52 -27.82 28.67
CA ALA A 307 -11.85 -28.83 29.68
C ALA A 307 -10.60 -29.62 30.13
N LEU A 308 -9.73 -30.01 29.20
CA LEU A 308 -8.48 -30.69 29.51
C LEU A 308 -7.54 -29.79 30.31
N LYS A 309 -7.35 -28.54 29.86
CA LYS A 309 -6.51 -27.55 30.53
C LYS A 309 -6.99 -27.27 31.96
N ALA A 310 -8.30 -27.18 32.18
CA ALA A 310 -8.88 -27.01 33.52
C ALA A 310 -8.53 -28.20 34.44
N ARG A 311 -8.70 -29.45 33.95
CA ARG A 311 -8.34 -30.65 34.72
C ARG A 311 -6.85 -30.75 35.01
N VAL A 312 -5.99 -30.46 34.04
CA VAL A 312 -4.54 -30.44 34.23
C VAL A 312 -4.16 -29.40 35.30
N LYS A 313 -4.80 -28.23 35.28
CA LYS A 313 -4.58 -27.19 36.29
C LYS A 313 -4.99 -27.64 37.70
N GLU A 314 -6.11 -28.34 37.83
CA GLU A 314 -6.55 -28.95 39.09
C GLU A 314 -5.56 -30.01 39.59
N GLN A 315 -5.13 -30.93 38.72
CA GLN A 315 -4.15 -31.97 39.06
C GLN A 315 -2.79 -31.41 39.44
N ILE A 316 -2.34 -30.33 38.79
CA ILE A 316 -1.13 -29.60 39.22
C ILE A 316 -1.34 -28.98 40.60
N ALA A 317 -2.50 -28.38 40.89
CA ALA A 317 -2.80 -27.87 42.23
C ALA A 317 -2.76 -28.96 43.30
N GLU A 318 -3.24 -30.18 43.00
CA GLU A 318 -3.11 -31.34 43.89
C GLU A 318 -1.64 -31.75 44.10
N ARG A 319 -0.83 -31.78 43.03
CA ARG A 319 0.61 -32.06 43.13
C ARG A 319 1.30 -31.00 44.00
N ILE A 320 0.94 -29.73 43.90
CA ILE A 320 1.41 -28.64 44.78
C ILE A 320 0.98 -28.88 46.23
N ALA A 321 -0.29 -29.17 46.47
CA ALA A 321 -0.82 -29.42 47.83
C ALA A 321 -0.14 -30.63 48.50
N SER A 322 0.26 -31.63 47.71
CA SER A 322 1.03 -32.79 48.18
C SER A 322 2.54 -32.53 48.38
N GLY A 323 3.02 -31.33 48.08
CA GLY A 323 4.43 -30.95 48.19
C GLY A 323 5.34 -31.49 47.07
N ARG A 324 4.76 -32.04 45.99
CA ARG A 324 5.50 -32.55 44.82
C ARG A 324 5.93 -31.46 43.85
N LEU A 325 5.29 -30.29 43.90
CA LEU A 325 5.59 -29.15 43.04
C LEU A 325 5.60 -27.86 43.87
N SER A 326 6.35 -26.86 43.41
CA SER A 326 6.34 -25.53 44.00
C SER A 326 5.02 -24.80 43.74
N ALA A 327 4.66 -23.85 44.60
CA ALA A 327 3.45 -23.04 44.43
C ALA A 327 3.44 -22.22 43.11
N GLU A 328 4.63 -21.91 42.57
CA GLU A 328 4.80 -21.17 41.32
C GLU A 328 4.30 -21.95 40.10
N ALA A 329 4.33 -23.29 40.16
CA ALA A 329 3.90 -24.16 39.07
C ALA A 329 2.45 -23.87 38.62
N TYR A 330 1.58 -23.44 39.54
CA TYR A 330 0.17 -23.16 39.23
C TYR A 330 -0.01 -22.03 38.20
N ASN A 331 0.82 -20.99 38.26
CA ASN A 331 0.76 -19.87 37.33
C ASN A 331 1.48 -20.17 36.00
N GLN A 332 2.37 -21.17 36.00
CA GLN A 332 3.14 -21.61 34.85
C GLN A 332 2.38 -22.62 33.97
N VAL A 333 1.35 -23.30 34.51
CA VAL A 333 0.57 -24.34 33.78
C VAL A 333 0.13 -23.88 32.41
N GLY A 334 -0.40 -22.66 32.27
CA GLY A 334 -0.93 -22.18 31.00
C GLY A 334 0.13 -22.12 29.89
N ALA A 335 1.34 -21.67 30.22
CA ALA A 335 2.41 -21.56 29.26
C ALA A 335 3.08 -22.92 28.98
N ALA A 336 3.27 -23.75 30.02
CA ALA A 336 3.75 -25.12 29.85
C ALA A 336 2.81 -25.95 28.98
N TYR A 337 1.50 -25.87 29.23
CA TYR A 337 0.47 -26.54 28.45
C TYR A 337 0.54 -26.13 26.97
N LYS A 338 0.65 -24.82 26.69
CA LYS A 338 0.82 -24.31 25.32
C LYS A 338 2.06 -24.87 24.63
N SER A 339 3.18 -25.03 25.34
CA SER A 339 4.38 -25.65 24.78
C SER A 339 4.20 -27.14 24.48
N VAL A 340 3.51 -27.89 25.35
CA VAL A 340 3.17 -29.30 25.08
C VAL A 340 2.25 -29.40 23.86
N THR A 341 1.22 -28.55 23.78
CA THR A 341 0.36 -28.43 22.60
C THR A 341 1.16 -28.14 21.33
N LYS A 342 2.14 -27.24 21.40
CA LYS A 342 3.04 -26.94 20.27
C LYS A 342 3.76 -28.20 19.78
N VAL A 343 4.32 -29.00 20.68
CA VAL A 343 5.00 -30.27 20.34
C VAL A 343 4.03 -31.25 19.68
N VAL A 344 2.84 -31.44 20.25
CA VAL A 344 1.82 -32.38 19.73
C VAL A 344 1.39 -32.00 18.30
N VAL A 345 1.04 -30.73 18.08
CA VAL A 345 0.56 -30.26 16.78
C VAL A 345 1.65 -30.34 15.72
N ARG A 346 2.87 -29.89 16.03
CA ARG A 346 3.99 -29.91 15.08
C ARG A 346 4.43 -31.32 14.73
N GLY A 347 4.50 -32.21 15.73
CA GLY A 347 4.84 -33.61 15.52
C GLY A 347 3.85 -34.30 14.58
N ARG A 348 2.55 -34.02 14.71
CA ARG A 348 1.51 -34.54 13.81
C ARG A 348 1.68 -34.00 12.38
N ILE A 349 1.94 -32.71 12.23
CA ILE A 349 2.16 -32.09 10.91
C ILE A 349 3.37 -32.73 10.20
N LEU A 350 4.49 -32.89 10.90
CA LEU A 350 5.74 -33.38 10.31
C LEU A 350 5.75 -34.89 10.05
N ARG A 351 5.07 -35.67 10.88
CA ARG A 351 5.03 -37.14 10.75
C ARG A 351 3.89 -37.62 9.86
N ASP A 352 2.69 -37.07 10.06
CA ASP A 352 1.47 -37.59 9.47
C ASP A 352 1.00 -36.74 8.28
N GLY A 353 1.52 -35.51 8.12
CA GLY A 353 1.10 -34.60 7.05
C GLY A 353 -0.31 -34.03 7.25
N VAL A 354 -0.88 -34.16 8.45
CA VAL A 354 -2.25 -33.77 8.78
C VAL A 354 -2.26 -32.60 9.76
N ARG A 355 -3.09 -31.61 9.47
CA ARG A 355 -3.22 -30.36 10.22
C ARG A 355 -4.29 -30.44 11.31
N ILE A 356 -4.40 -29.38 12.11
CA ILE A 356 -5.30 -29.32 13.28
C ILE A 356 -6.78 -29.44 12.93
N ASP A 357 -7.17 -28.99 11.72
CA ASP A 357 -8.54 -29.06 11.21
C ASP A 357 -8.75 -30.24 10.24
N GLY A 358 -7.79 -31.17 10.18
CA GLY A 358 -7.87 -32.38 9.35
C GLY A 358 -7.41 -32.22 7.91
N ARG A 359 -7.06 -31.01 7.47
CA ARG A 359 -6.51 -30.75 6.13
C ARG A 359 -5.12 -31.37 5.93
N GLY A 360 -4.79 -31.66 4.67
CA GLY A 360 -3.41 -31.86 4.23
C GLY A 360 -2.63 -30.54 4.18
N LEU A 361 -1.31 -30.65 3.97
CA LEU A 361 -0.39 -29.51 3.97
C LEU A 361 -0.72 -28.45 2.89
N ALA A 362 -1.20 -28.89 1.73
CA ALA A 362 -1.46 -28.02 0.58
C ALA A 362 -2.93 -27.53 0.47
N ASP A 363 -3.83 -28.05 1.31
CA ASP A 363 -5.27 -27.78 1.17
C ASP A 363 -5.65 -26.37 1.62
N ILE A 364 -6.51 -25.73 0.83
CA ILE A 364 -7.14 -24.44 1.14
C ILE A 364 -8.46 -24.69 1.88
N ARG A 365 -8.83 -23.81 2.81
CA ARG A 365 -10.16 -23.85 3.43
C ARG A 365 -11.25 -23.60 2.38
N PRO A 366 -12.53 -23.94 2.67
CA PRO A 366 -13.65 -23.58 1.82
C PRO A 366 -13.62 -22.09 1.44
N LEU A 367 -13.78 -21.81 0.16
CA LEU A 367 -13.77 -20.47 -0.42
C LEU A 367 -15.19 -20.08 -0.82
N ASP A 368 -15.55 -18.84 -0.52
CA ASP A 368 -16.79 -18.20 -0.96
C ASP A 368 -16.51 -16.74 -1.31
N ALA A 369 -17.15 -16.27 -2.37
CA ALA A 369 -16.92 -14.94 -2.93
C ALA A 369 -18.23 -14.41 -3.51
N GLU A 370 -18.61 -13.21 -3.07
CA GLU A 370 -19.86 -12.55 -3.47
C GLU A 370 -19.57 -11.06 -3.72
N VAL A 371 -20.21 -10.49 -4.75
CA VAL A 371 -20.19 -9.05 -5.06
C VAL A 371 -21.59 -8.45 -4.87
N GLN A 372 -21.69 -7.11 -4.82
CA GLN A 372 -22.98 -6.39 -4.66
C GLN A 372 -23.71 -6.64 -3.32
N VAL A 373 -22.94 -6.87 -2.26
CA VAL A 373 -23.44 -7.22 -0.93
C VAL A 373 -23.99 -6.03 -0.12
N ILE A 374 -23.50 -4.81 -0.37
CA ILE A 374 -24.00 -3.59 0.27
C ILE A 374 -24.76 -2.73 -0.75
N PRO A 375 -26.01 -2.30 -0.47
CA PRO A 375 -26.72 -1.35 -1.31
C PRO A 375 -26.04 0.03 -1.37
N ARG A 376 -26.24 0.76 -2.47
CA ARG A 376 -25.84 2.16 -2.72
C ARG A 376 -24.34 2.46 -2.84
N VAL A 377 -23.45 1.70 -2.22
CA VAL A 377 -22.00 1.90 -2.36
C VAL A 377 -21.57 1.66 -3.80
N HIS A 378 -20.41 2.20 -4.21
CA HIS A 378 -20.01 2.14 -5.62
C HIS A 378 -19.61 0.73 -6.04
N GLY A 379 -18.93 0.00 -5.14
CA GLY A 379 -18.75 -1.44 -5.25
C GLY A 379 -18.58 -2.06 -3.87
N SER A 380 -18.95 -3.33 -3.75
CA SER A 380 -18.76 -4.11 -2.52
C SER A 380 -18.60 -5.59 -2.81
N ALA A 381 -17.88 -6.27 -1.92
CA ALA A 381 -17.72 -7.71 -1.98
C ALA A 381 -17.53 -8.31 -0.59
N ILE A 382 -17.99 -9.55 -0.41
CA ILE A 382 -17.56 -10.43 0.67
C ILE A 382 -16.63 -11.48 0.07
N PHE A 383 -15.46 -11.64 0.70
CA PHE A 383 -14.61 -12.79 0.47
C PHE A 383 -14.48 -13.57 1.78
N GLN A 384 -14.80 -14.85 1.73
CA GLN A 384 -14.72 -15.76 2.85
C GLN A 384 -13.82 -16.95 2.53
N ARG A 385 -12.92 -17.25 3.46
CA ARG A 385 -12.02 -18.41 3.41
C ARG A 385 -12.03 -19.11 4.77
N GLY A 386 -12.81 -20.18 4.87
CA GLY A 386 -13.20 -20.80 6.13
C GLY A 386 -13.86 -19.78 7.05
N GLU A 387 -13.27 -19.55 8.22
CA GLU A 387 -13.76 -18.58 9.21
C GLU A 387 -13.15 -17.18 9.06
N THR A 388 -12.31 -16.94 8.05
CA THR A 388 -11.83 -15.58 7.75
C THR A 388 -12.77 -14.95 6.75
N GLN A 389 -13.44 -13.86 7.13
CA GLN A 389 -14.40 -13.16 6.29
C GLN A 389 -14.07 -11.67 6.24
N ILE A 390 -13.90 -11.14 5.02
CA ILE A 390 -13.61 -9.74 4.77
C ILE A 390 -14.72 -9.14 3.92
N LEU A 391 -15.23 -7.99 4.36
CA LEU A 391 -16.13 -7.14 3.59
C LEU A 391 -15.31 -5.99 2.98
N GLY A 392 -15.15 -6.03 1.66
CA GLY A 392 -14.53 -4.96 0.89
C GLY A 392 -15.58 -3.96 0.39
N VAL A 393 -15.28 -2.67 0.48
CA VAL A 393 -16.13 -1.60 -0.03
C VAL A 393 -15.29 -0.57 -0.77
N THR A 394 -15.66 -0.31 -2.03
CA THR A 394 -15.01 0.68 -2.90
C THR A 394 -15.84 1.96 -2.96
N THR A 395 -15.15 3.10 -2.87
CA THR A 395 -15.71 4.43 -3.10
C THR A 395 -14.83 5.16 -4.12
N LEU A 396 -15.48 5.80 -5.09
CA LEU A 396 -14.86 6.55 -6.18
C LEU A 396 -15.18 8.03 -6.02
N ASN A 397 -14.20 8.90 -6.26
CA ASN A 397 -14.42 10.34 -6.23
C ASN A 397 -13.47 11.07 -7.19
N MET A 398 -13.66 12.37 -7.35
CA MET A 398 -12.77 13.26 -8.09
C MET A 398 -11.33 13.19 -7.57
N LEU A 399 -10.36 13.40 -8.45
CA LEU A 399 -8.92 13.40 -8.11
C LEU A 399 -8.54 14.46 -7.05
N LYS A 400 -9.34 15.49 -6.84
CA LYS A 400 -9.11 16.43 -5.73
C LYS A 400 -9.26 15.80 -4.33
N MET A 401 -9.90 14.63 -4.25
CA MET A 401 -10.07 13.86 -3.01
C MET A 401 -8.88 12.92 -2.73
N GLU A 402 -7.86 12.92 -3.59
CA GLU A 402 -6.59 12.26 -3.30
C GLU A 402 -6.00 12.74 -1.97
N GLN A 403 -5.44 11.81 -1.21
CA GLN A 403 -4.81 12.16 0.05
C GLN A 403 -3.50 12.91 -0.22
N GLN A 404 -3.40 14.14 0.28
CA GLN A 404 -2.13 14.86 0.34
C GLN A 404 -1.28 14.27 1.48
N ILE A 405 -0.02 13.99 1.19
CA ILE A 405 0.95 13.43 2.14
C ILE A 405 1.98 14.51 2.46
N ASP A 406 2.01 14.90 3.73
CA ASP A 406 3.01 15.80 4.30
C ASP A 406 3.90 14.98 5.25
N SER A 407 4.91 14.33 4.69
CA SER A 407 5.88 13.48 5.40
C SER A 407 7.27 13.59 4.75
N LEU A 408 8.26 12.84 5.26
CA LEU A 408 9.58 12.74 4.62
C LEU A 408 9.59 11.79 3.40
N SER A 409 8.49 11.07 3.15
CA SER A 409 8.33 10.24 1.95
C SER A 409 8.44 11.08 0.67
N PRO A 410 9.04 10.55 -0.42
CA PRO A 410 8.99 11.18 -1.74
C PRO A 410 7.56 11.26 -2.31
N VAL A 411 6.64 10.41 -1.82
CA VAL A 411 5.24 10.41 -2.24
C VAL A 411 4.49 11.56 -1.57
N THR A 412 3.98 12.49 -2.39
CA THR A 412 3.28 13.70 -1.92
C THR A 412 1.76 13.63 -2.06
N LYS A 413 1.24 12.73 -2.90
CA LYS A 413 -0.18 12.50 -3.13
C LYS A 413 -0.46 11.02 -3.29
N LYS A 414 -1.65 10.59 -2.91
CA LYS A 414 -2.07 9.19 -3.00
C LYS A 414 -3.46 9.05 -3.57
N ARG A 415 -3.53 8.38 -4.73
CA ARG A 415 -4.76 8.12 -5.48
C ARG A 415 -5.54 6.92 -4.98
N TYR A 416 -4.84 5.85 -4.66
CA TYR A 416 -5.43 4.65 -4.09
C TYR A 416 -5.24 4.62 -2.58
N LEU A 417 -6.34 4.61 -1.84
CA LEU A 417 -6.38 4.66 -0.39
C LEU A 417 -6.96 3.36 0.13
N HIS A 418 -6.14 2.50 0.73
CA HIS A 418 -6.65 1.28 1.35
C HIS A 418 -6.67 1.41 2.87
N HIS A 419 -7.87 1.35 3.45
CA HIS A 419 -8.06 1.29 4.90
C HIS A 419 -8.48 -0.11 5.31
N TYR A 420 -7.82 -0.62 6.34
CA TYR A 420 -8.11 -1.93 6.91
C TYR A 420 -8.52 -1.76 8.37
N ASN A 421 -9.64 -2.39 8.74
CA ASN A 421 -10.20 -2.34 10.08
C ASN A 421 -10.32 -3.76 10.64
N PHE A 422 -9.93 -3.93 11.91
CA PHE A 422 -9.99 -5.18 12.64
C PHE A 422 -10.73 -4.99 13.97
N PRO A 423 -12.07 -4.93 13.93
CA PRO A 423 -12.86 -4.72 15.13
C PRO A 423 -12.74 -5.90 16.12
N PRO A 424 -12.94 -5.68 17.43
CA PRO A 424 -12.81 -6.75 18.42
C PRO A 424 -13.76 -7.95 18.20
N TYR A 425 -14.94 -7.70 17.64
CA TYR A 425 -15.92 -8.75 17.37
C TYR A 425 -15.43 -9.77 16.32
N SER A 426 -14.42 -9.44 15.51
CA SER A 426 -13.86 -10.35 14.49
C SER A 426 -13.21 -11.60 15.08
N THR A 427 -12.77 -11.52 16.34
CA THR A 427 -12.27 -12.67 17.11
C THR A 427 -13.20 -13.03 18.28
N GLY A 428 -14.40 -12.44 18.34
CA GLY A 428 -15.34 -12.65 19.45
C GLY A 428 -14.93 -11.96 20.76
N GLU A 429 -14.06 -10.95 20.70
CA GLU A 429 -13.53 -10.24 21.86
C GLU A 429 -14.17 -8.86 22.06
N THR A 430 -13.96 -8.27 23.24
CA THR A 430 -14.24 -6.84 23.50
C THR A 430 -12.95 -6.03 23.49
N GLY A 431 -12.98 -4.80 22.98
CA GLY A 431 -11.79 -3.95 22.95
C GLY A 431 -12.07 -2.52 22.48
N ARG A 432 -11.00 -1.72 22.36
CA ARG A 432 -11.09 -0.35 21.86
C ARG A 432 -11.48 -0.34 20.37
N VAL A 433 -12.47 0.47 20.02
CA VAL A 433 -12.87 0.79 18.64
C VAL A 433 -12.60 2.27 18.38
N GLY A 434 -11.93 2.60 17.28
CA GLY A 434 -11.59 3.98 16.93
C GLY A 434 -10.30 4.07 16.12
N SER A 435 -9.26 4.70 16.68
CA SER A 435 -7.97 4.88 15.98
C SER A 435 -7.31 3.54 15.65
N PRO A 436 -6.82 3.36 14.41
CA PRO A 436 -6.22 2.10 14.00
C PRO A 436 -4.90 1.82 14.72
N LYS A 437 -4.66 0.55 15.04
CA LYS A 437 -3.41 0.03 15.60
C LYS A 437 -2.34 -0.04 14.50
N ARG A 438 -1.06 -0.10 14.90
CA ARG A 438 0.06 -0.32 13.96
C ARG A 438 -0.13 -1.57 13.11
N ARG A 439 -0.74 -2.63 13.67
CA ARG A 439 -1.04 -3.87 12.93
C ARG A 439 -2.04 -3.63 11.80
N GLU A 440 -3.12 -2.89 12.07
CA GLU A 440 -4.14 -2.55 11.09
C GLU A 440 -3.57 -1.71 9.95
N ILE A 441 -2.73 -0.71 10.27
CA ILE A 441 -2.04 0.11 9.28
C ILE A 441 -1.14 -0.76 8.38
N GLY A 442 -0.31 -1.63 8.96
CA GLY A 442 0.57 -2.48 8.14
C GLY A 442 -0.16 -3.56 7.34
N HIS A 443 -1.28 -4.10 7.82
CA HIS A 443 -2.11 -5.02 7.02
C HIS A 443 -2.80 -4.29 5.86
N GLY A 444 -3.31 -3.07 6.11
CA GLY A 444 -3.88 -2.21 5.08
C GLY A 444 -2.86 -1.89 4.00
N PHE A 445 -1.64 -1.50 4.41
CA PHE A 445 -0.54 -1.19 3.48
C PHE A 445 -0.10 -2.40 2.65
N LEU A 446 0.05 -3.59 3.25
CA LEU A 446 0.39 -4.80 2.51
C LEU A 446 -0.64 -5.11 1.42
N ALA A 447 -1.93 -5.02 1.76
CA ALA A 447 -2.99 -5.26 0.78
C ALA A 447 -3.10 -4.14 -0.27
N GLU A 448 -2.73 -2.92 0.09
CA GLU A 448 -2.66 -1.79 -0.83
C GLU A 448 -1.57 -2.01 -1.89
N ARG A 449 -0.35 -2.29 -1.45
CA ARG A 449 0.83 -2.56 -2.29
C ARG A 449 0.61 -3.74 -3.22
N ALA A 450 -0.14 -4.75 -2.77
CA ALA A 450 -0.52 -5.88 -3.63
C ALA A 450 -1.39 -5.49 -4.83
N LEU A 451 -2.15 -4.39 -4.75
CA LEU A 451 -3.13 -3.97 -5.76
C LEU A 451 -2.65 -2.80 -6.63
N VAL A 452 -1.79 -1.93 -6.10
CA VAL A 452 -1.23 -0.78 -6.86
C VAL A 452 -0.69 -1.17 -8.25
N PRO A 453 0.06 -2.28 -8.43
CA PRO A 453 0.64 -2.64 -9.73
C PRO A 453 -0.38 -2.94 -10.84
N VAL A 454 -1.62 -3.29 -10.46
CA VAL A 454 -2.68 -3.65 -11.42
C VAL A 454 -3.74 -2.56 -11.57
N LEU A 455 -3.62 -1.44 -10.85
CA LEU A 455 -4.54 -0.32 -11.02
C LEU A 455 -4.39 0.28 -12.42
N PRO A 456 -5.49 0.79 -13.00
CA PRO A 456 -5.41 1.60 -14.21
C PRO A 456 -4.66 2.90 -13.94
N SER A 457 -4.10 3.50 -14.98
CA SER A 457 -3.45 4.82 -14.87
C SER A 457 -4.46 5.91 -14.51
N ARG A 458 -3.96 7.11 -14.19
CA ARG A 458 -4.80 8.27 -13.89
C ARG A 458 -5.62 8.70 -15.12
N GLU A 459 -5.04 8.55 -16.30
CA GLU A 459 -5.64 8.89 -17.59
C GLU A 459 -6.71 7.87 -17.98
N GLU A 460 -6.46 6.57 -17.74
CA GLU A 460 -7.41 5.49 -18.00
C GLU A 460 -8.61 5.53 -17.05
N PHE A 461 -8.39 5.92 -15.79
CA PHE A 461 -9.43 5.96 -14.77
C PHE A 461 -9.20 7.14 -13.79
N PRO A 462 -9.72 8.34 -14.11
CA PRO A 462 -9.44 9.59 -13.42
C PRO A 462 -10.25 9.76 -12.12
N TYR A 463 -10.09 8.80 -11.22
CA TYR A 463 -10.75 8.77 -9.91
C TYR A 463 -9.74 8.59 -8.80
N ALA A 464 -9.99 9.27 -7.68
CA ALA A 464 -9.48 8.86 -6.38
C ALA A 464 -10.28 7.64 -5.93
N ILE A 465 -9.58 6.59 -5.49
CA ILE A 465 -10.17 5.30 -5.16
C ILE A 465 -9.92 5.04 -3.67
N ARG A 466 -10.99 4.98 -2.88
CA ARG A 466 -10.92 4.56 -1.48
C ARG A 466 -11.49 3.16 -1.35
N GLN A 467 -10.64 2.23 -0.93
CA GLN A 467 -11.00 0.87 -0.60
C GLN A 467 -10.99 0.72 0.93
N VAL A 468 -12.04 0.13 1.49
CA VAL A 468 -12.10 -0.22 2.91
C VAL A 468 -12.32 -1.71 3.05
N SER A 469 -11.46 -2.38 3.82
CA SER A 469 -11.59 -3.78 4.17
C SER A 469 -11.96 -3.90 5.65
N GLU A 470 -13.20 -4.33 5.90
CA GLU A 470 -13.71 -4.65 7.24
C GLU A 470 -13.49 -6.14 7.50
N ALA A 471 -12.58 -6.50 8.40
CA ALA A 471 -12.43 -7.89 8.79
C ALA A 471 -13.59 -8.31 9.70
N LEU A 472 -14.62 -8.96 9.17
CA LEU A 472 -15.81 -9.33 9.93
C LEU A 472 -15.58 -10.56 10.82
N SER A 473 -14.73 -11.49 10.37
CA SER A 473 -14.32 -12.66 11.13
C SER A 473 -12.88 -13.05 10.79
N SER A 474 -12.14 -13.58 11.75
CA SER A 474 -10.72 -13.86 11.61
C SER A 474 -10.31 -15.18 12.27
N ASN A 475 -9.85 -16.12 11.46
CA ASN A 475 -9.10 -17.30 11.92
C ASN A 475 -7.95 -17.66 10.98
N GLY A 476 -7.36 -16.65 10.34
CA GLY A 476 -6.33 -16.82 9.32
C GLY A 476 -6.23 -15.57 8.48
N SER A 477 -5.05 -15.31 7.91
CA SER A 477 -4.64 -14.03 7.30
C SER A 477 -5.75 -13.19 6.66
N THR A 478 -6.26 -12.23 7.45
CA THR A 478 -7.25 -11.24 7.03
C THR A 478 -6.67 -10.23 6.04
N SER A 479 -5.36 -9.99 6.07
CA SER A 479 -4.71 -9.12 5.08
C SER A 479 -4.78 -9.71 3.67
N MET A 480 -4.56 -11.03 3.52
CA MET A 480 -4.69 -11.71 2.23
C MET A 480 -6.16 -11.85 1.80
N GLY A 481 -7.08 -12.06 2.74
CA GLY A 481 -8.51 -11.94 2.47
C GLY A 481 -8.91 -10.54 1.98
N SER A 482 -8.25 -9.49 2.49
CA SER A 482 -8.50 -8.10 2.09
C SER A 482 -8.03 -7.82 0.66
N VAL A 483 -6.94 -8.43 0.20
CA VAL A 483 -6.53 -8.37 -1.21
C VAL A 483 -7.63 -8.95 -2.10
N CYS A 484 -8.11 -10.16 -1.78
CA CYS A 484 -9.17 -10.82 -2.55
C CYS A 484 -10.48 -10.01 -2.55
N ALA A 485 -10.96 -9.58 -1.38
CA ALA A 485 -12.17 -8.76 -1.25
C ALA A 485 -12.05 -7.43 -1.99
N SER A 486 -10.86 -6.83 -1.99
CA SER A 486 -10.60 -5.57 -2.70
C SER A 486 -10.59 -5.76 -4.20
N THR A 487 -9.98 -6.82 -4.73
CA THR A 487 -10.06 -7.17 -6.16
C THR A 487 -11.52 -7.27 -6.61
N LEU A 488 -12.34 -8.06 -5.91
CA LEU A 488 -13.77 -8.22 -6.21
C LEU A 488 -14.54 -6.88 -6.13
N SER A 489 -14.33 -6.13 -5.05
CA SER A 489 -15.01 -4.86 -4.80
C SER A 489 -14.64 -3.78 -5.83
N LEU A 490 -13.38 -3.73 -6.26
CA LEU A 490 -12.89 -2.79 -7.27
C LEU A 490 -13.48 -3.11 -8.65
N LEU A 491 -13.50 -4.39 -9.03
CA LEU A 491 -14.16 -4.84 -10.27
C LEU A 491 -15.66 -4.52 -10.24
N ASN A 492 -16.33 -4.80 -9.12
CA ASN A 492 -17.75 -4.48 -8.95
C ASN A 492 -18.03 -2.96 -8.98
N ALA A 493 -17.06 -2.13 -8.60
CA ALA A 493 -17.18 -0.68 -8.72
C ALA A 493 -16.93 -0.15 -10.14
N GLY A 494 -16.61 -1.02 -11.10
CA GLY A 494 -16.25 -0.67 -12.47
C GLY A 494 -14.84 -0.11 -12.63
N VAL A 495 -13.94 -0.40 -11.68
CA VAL A 495 -12.52 -0.06 -11.85
C VAL A 495 -11.91 -1.04 -12.84
N PRO A 496 -11.33 -0.57 -13.96
CA PRO A 496 -10.71 -1.43 -14.96
C PRO A 496 -9.34 -1.92 -14.50
N LEU A 497 -9.32 -2.84 -13.53
CA LEU A 497 -8.09 -3.51 -13.10
C LEU A 497 -7.44 -4.22 -14.28
N ARG A 498 -6.12 -4.09 -14.39
CA ARG A 498 -5.33 -4.70 -15.46
C ARG A 498 -5.28 -6.24 -15.36
N ALA A 499 -5.36 -6.75 -14.13
CA ALA A 499 -5.54 -8.17 -13.82
C ALA A 499 -6.11 -8.33 -12.39
N PRO A 500 -6.85 -9.41 -12.11
CA PRO A 500 -7.25 -9.75 -10.74
C PRO A 500 -6.03 -10.17 -9.90
N VAL A 501 -6.05 -9.83 -8.62
CA VAL A 501 -5.01 -10.19 -7.64
C VAL A 501 -5.64 -11.03 -6.54
N ALA A 502 -4.98 -12.13 -6.16
CA ALA A 502 -5.34 -12.92 -5.00
C ALA A 502 -4.17 -13.02 -4.02
N GLY A 503 -4.49 -13.23 -2.74
CA GLY A 503 -3.52 -13.39 -1.68
C GLY A 503 -3.67 -14.72 -0.94
N ILE A 504 -2.55 -15.31 -0.55
CA ILE A 504 -2.48 -16.50 0.30
C ILE A 504 -1.53 -16.28 1.47
N ALA A 505 -1.86 -16.86 2.62
CA ALA A 505 -0.93 -16.95 3.74
C ALA A 505 -0.48 -18.38 3.92
N MET A 506 0.82 -18.50 4.13
CA MET A 506 1.56 -19.74 4.20
C MET A 506 2.29 -19.78 5.53
N GLY A 507 2.54 -20.97 6.04
CA GLY A 507 3.38 -21.18 7.21
C GLY A 507 4.44 -22.24 6.95
N LEU A 508 5.41 -22.31 7.84
CA LEU A 508 6.41 -23.35 7.87
C LEU A 508 6.56 -23.86 9.29
N VAL A 509 6.58 -25.18 9.41
CA VAL A 509 6.94 -25.89 10.64
C VAL A 509 8.23 -26.66 10.35
N SER A 510 9.20 -26.58 11.25
CA SER A 510 10.44 -27.33 11.15
C SER A 510 10.87 -27.94 12.48
N ASP A 511 11.21 -29.23 12.49
CA ASP A 511 11.69 -29.89 13.71
C ASP A 511 12.66 -31.01 13.36
N VAL A 512 13.43 -31.46 14.35
CA VAL A 512 14.33 -32.61 14.20
C VAL A 512 13.52 -33.87 14.44
N VAL A 513 13.28 -34.63 13.37
CA VAL A 513 12.56 -35.91 13.41
C VAL A 513 13.51 -37.01 12.97
N ASP A 514 13.70 -38.03 13.82
CA ASP A 514 14.64 -39.13 13.59
C ASP A 514 16.09 -38.67 13.35
N GLY A 515 16.50 -37.58 14.01
CA GLY A 515 17.84 -37.00 13.88
C GLY A 515 18.07 -36.16 12.62
N GLN A 516 17.03 -35.87 11.85
CA GLN A 516 17.10 -35.00 10.66
C GLN A 516 16.11 -33.84 10.77
N THR A 517 16.54 -32.64 10.42
CA THR A 517 15.64 -31.48 10.32
C THR A 517 14.67 -31.69 9.17
N ARG A 518 13.37 -31.73 9.48
CA ARG A 518 12.29 -31.78 8.51
C ARG A 518 11.56 -30.45 8.46
N TYR A 519 11.05 -30.10 7.29
CA TYR A 519 10.28 -28.89 7.05
C TYR A 519 8.93 -29.27 6.42
N ALA A 520 7.86 -28.58 6.83
CA ALA A 520 6.54 -28.72 6.23
C ALA A 520 5.95 -27.34 5.95
N ALA A 521 5.72 -27.03 4.67
CA ALA A 521 5.03 -25.83 4.23
C ALA A 521 3.51 -26.03 4.31
N LEU A 522 2.82 -25.07 4.93
CA LEU A 522 1.39 -25.12 5.17
C LEU A 522 0.68 -24.07 4.32
N THR A 523 -0.28 -24.49 3.50
CA THR A 523 -1.15 -23.59 2.72
C THR A 523 -2.31 -23.10 3.55
N ASP A 524 -2.62 -21.81 3.43
CA ASP A 524 -3.80 -21.20 4.04
C ASP A 524 -3.86 -21.43 5.55
N ILE A 525 -2.83 -20.93 6.26
CA ILE A 525 -2.67 -21.16 7.70
C ILE A 525 -3.80 -20.58 8.54
N LEU A 526 -4.11 -21.31 9.61
CA LEU A 526 -4.99 -20.87 10.70
C LEU A 526 -4.23 -19.95 11.66
N GLY A 527 -4.96 -19.16 12.46
CA GLY A 527 -4.34 -18.34 13.50
C GLY A 527 -3.53 -19.16 14.53
N ALA A 528 -3.98 -20.39 14.82
CA ALA A 528 -3.24 -21.30 15.67
C ALA A 528 -1.94 -21.82 15.01
N GLU A 529 -1.96 -22.08 13.70
CA GLU A 529 -0.78 -22.58 12.98
C GLU A 529 0.29 -21.48 12.83
N ASP A 530 -0.11 -20.21 12.67
CA ASP A 530 0.78 -19.05 12.76
C ASP A 530 1.48 -18.97 14.13
N ALA A 531 0.69 -19.07 15.21
CA ALA A 531 1.22 -19.00 16.58
C ALA A 531 2.19 -20.15 16.92
N LEU A 532 2.00 -21.32 16.32
CA LEU A 532 2.78 -22.54 16.58
C LEU A 532 3.89 -22.79 15.55
N GLY A 533 3.83 -22.09 14.40
CA GLY A 533 4.79 -22.16 13.31
C GLY A 533 6.08 -21.41 13.58
N ASP A 534 7.07 -21.67 12.73
CA ASP A 534 8.40 -21.06 12.80
C ASP A 534 8.58 -19.92 11.81
N MET A 535 7.83 -19.97 10.70
CA MET A 535 7.74 -18.89 9.72
C MET A 535 6.30 -18.70 9.27
N ASP A 536 5.90 -17.45 9.09
CA ASP A 536 4.70 -17.08 8.37
C ASP A 536 5.07 -16.20 7.17
N PHE A 537 4.53 -16.50 6.00
CA PHE A 537 4.72 -15.64 4.84
C PHE A 537 3.44 -15.51 4.02
N LYS A 538 3.29 -14.36 3.38
CA LYS A 538 2.09 -13.92 2.69
C LYS A 538 2.52 -13.58 1.27
N VAL A 539 1.83 -14.15 0.30
CA VAL A 539 2.11 -13.91 -1.12
C VAL A 539 0.83 -13.45 -1.79
N ALA A 540 0.90 -12.30 -2.45
CA ALA A 540 -0.16 -11.79 -3.30
C ALA A 540 0.37 -11.59 -4.72
N GLY A 541 -0.51 -11.73 -5.70
CA GLY A 541 -0.12 -11.63 -7.10
C GLY A 541 -1.25 -11.91 -8.07
N THR A 542 -0.93 -11.68 -9.34
CA THR A 542 -1.76 -12.09 -10.46
C THR A 542 -1.46 -13.55 -10.80
N SER A 543 -2.07 -14.05 -11.88
CA SER A 543 -1.67 -15.32 -12.50
C SER A 543 -0.26 -15.28 -13.10
N GLU A 544 0.26 -14.09 -13.41
CA GLU A 544 1.53 -13.93 -14.12
C GLU A 544 2.72 -13.68 -13.19
N PHE A 545 2.55 -12.87 -12.15
CA PHE A 545 3.66 -12.44 -11.29
C PHE A 545 3.20 -12.08 -9.87
N VAL A 546 4.17 -12.05 -8.95
CA VAL A 546 3.97 -11.67 -7.55
C VAL A 546 3.87 -10.15 -7.46
N THR A 547 2.80 -9.64 -6.83
CA THR A 547 2.62 -8.20 -6.60
C THR A 547 3.04 -7.77 -5.20
N ALA A 548 2.98 -8.66 -4.20
CA ALA A 548 3.50 -8.38 -2.87
C ALA A 548 3.91 -9.66 -2.15
N ILE A 549 4.96 -9.55 -1.32
CA ILE A 549 5.37 -10.61 -0.40
C ILE A 549 5.72 -10.02 0.96
N GLN A 550 5.30 -10.70 2.02
CA GLN A 550 5.70 -10.41 3.39
C GLN A 550 6.10 -11.71 4.06
N LEU A 551 7.28 -11.77 4.67
CA LEU A 551 7.78 -12.96 5.36
C LEU A 551 8.32 -12.56 6.72
N ASP A 552 8.01 -13.34 7.74
CA ASP A 552 8.56 -13.25 9.08
C ASP A 552 8.98 -14.65 9.53
N THR A 553 10.22 -14.82 9.99
CA THR A 553 10.70 -16.10 10.51
C THR A 553 11.41 -15.94 11.84
N LYS A 554 11.23 -16.96 12.69
CA LYS A 554 11.93 -17.13 13.96
C LYS A 554 13.14 -18.06 13.84
N LEU A 555 13.33 -18.68 12.67
CA LEU A 555 14.41 -19.63 12.43
C LEU A 555 15.73 -18.91 12.19
N ASP A 556 16.82 -19.58 12.56
CA ASP A 556 18.20 -19.18 12.28
C ASP A 556 18.61 -19.37 10.82
N GLY A 557 17.65 -19.49 9.91
CA GLY A 557 17.88 -19.76 8.50
C GLY A 557 16.95 -20.84 7.98
N ILE A 558 16.65 -20.77 6.69
CA ILE A 558 15.84 -21.75 5.96
C ILE A 558 16.57 -22.06 4.67
N PRO A 559 16.73 -23.34 4.29
CA PRO A 559 17.34 -23.69 3.01
C PRO A 559 16.58 -23.04 1.85
N SER A 560 17.30 -22.48 0.88
CA SER A 560 16.68 -21.78 -0.27
C SER A 560 15.73 -22.68 -1.05
N SER A 561 16.01 -24.00 -1.12
CA SER A 561 15.12 -25.00 -1.72
C SER A 561 13.78 -25.17 -0.99
N VAL A 562 13.76 -25.00 0.33
CA VAL A 562 12.54 -25.06 1.14
C VAL A 562 11.70 -23.81 0.89
N LEU A 563 12.32 -22.64 0.82
CA LEU A 563 11.63 -21.39 0.51
C LEU A 563 11.05 -21.40 -0.91
N ASP A 564 11.84 -21.84 -1.90
CA ASP A 564 11.39 -22.00 -3.28
C ASP A 564 10.17 -22.93 -3.40
N ALA A 565 10.24 -24.10 -2.76
CA ALA A 565 9.11 -25.03 -2.72
C ALA A 565 7.87 -24.40 -2.06
N ALA A 566 8.06 -23.63 -0.99
CA ALA A 566 6.97 -22.95 -0.31
C ALA A 566 6.34 -21.84 -1.17
N LEU A 567 7.14 -21.09 -1.95
CA LEU A 567 6.64 -20.09 -2.90
C LEU A 567 5.87 -20.74 -4.05
N LYS A 568 6.33 -21.88 -4.57
CA LYS A 568 5.63 -22.66 -5.61
C LYS A 568 4.28 -23.17 -5.10
N GLN A 569 4.24 -23.72 -3.88
CA GLN A 569 2.99 -24.11 -3.23
C GLN A 569 2.05 -22.91 -3.02
N ALA A 570 2.58 -21.72 -2.70
CA ALA A 570 1.80 -20.50 -2.58
C ALA A 570 1.21 -20.05 -3.93
N LYS A 571 1.96 -20.21 -5.03
CA LYS A 571 1.47 -19.92 -6.38
C LYS A 571 0.28 -20.81 -6.75
N ASP A 572 0.36 -22.11 -6.50
CA ASP A 572 -0.74 -23.04 -6.78
C ASP A 572 -2.01 -22.67 -6.01
N ALA A 573 -1.85 -22.30 -4.74
CA ALA A 573 -2.95 -21.83 -3.92
C ALA A 573 -3.53 -20.50 -4.41
N ARG A 574 -2.67 -19.56 -4.81
CA ARG A 574 -3.09 -18.27 -5.39
C ARG A 574 -3.88 -18.46 -6.67
N THR A 575 -3.45 -19.34 -7.56
CA THR A 575 -4.16 -19.69 -8.80
C THR A 575 -5.54 -20.28 -8.51
N THR A 576 -5.64 -21.15 -7.50
CA THR A 576 -6.93 -21.72 -7.08
C THR A 576 -7.89 -20.64 -6.58
N ILE A 577 -7.40 -19.69 -5.78
CA ILE A 577 -8.22 -18.58 -5.28
C ILE A 577 -8.64 -17.65 -6.42
N LEU A 578 -7.73 -17.31 -7.35
CA LEU A 578 -8.05 -16.50 -8.52
C LEU A 578 -9.21 -17.08 -9.32
N ALA A 579 -9.24 -18.40 -9.52
CA ALA A 579 -10.34 -19.07 -10.23
C ALA A 579 -11.71 -18.85 -9.54
N VAL A 580 -11.74 -18.84 -8.20
CA VAL A 580 -12.96 -18.54 -7.44
C VAL A 580 -13.34 -17.07 -7.56
N LEU A 581 -12.37 -16.15 -7.51
CA LEU A 581 -12.65 -14.72 -7.70
C LEU A 581 -13.24 -14.44 -9.09
N THR A 582 -12.62 -15.01 -10.14
CA THR A 582 -13.08 -14.89 -11.52
C THR A 582 -14.47 -15.50 -11.73
N ALA A 583 -14.81 -16.57 -11.00
CA ALA A 583 -16.16 -17.14 -11.06
C ALA A 583 -17.22 -16.21 -10.44
N ALA A 584 -16.85 -15.35 -9.48
CA ALA A 584 -17.76 -14.36 -8.89
C ALA A 584 -17.88 -13.09 -9.76
N ILE A 585 -16.77 -12.61 -10.33
CA ILE A 585 -16.73 -11.48 -11.27
C ILE A 585 -15.48 -11.59 -12.16
N ASP A 586 -15.68 -11.68 -13.48
CA ASP A 586 -14.60 -11.89 -14.46
C ASP A 586 -14.15 -10.61 -15.17
N GLN A 587 -15.02 -9.62 -15.25
CA GLN A 587 -14.78 -8.29 -15.82
C GLN A 587 -15.32 -7.20 -14.89
N PRO A 588 -14.82 -5.95 -14.99
CA PRO A 588 -15.40 -4.84 -14.26
C PRO A 588 -16.89 -4.66 -14.61
N ASP A 589 -17.73 -4.46 -13.60
CA ASP A 589 -19.13 -4.08 -13.78
C ASP A 589 -19.23 -2.65 -14.35
N GLU A 590 -20.42 -2.26 -14.81
CA GLU A 590 -20.69 -0.85 -15.03
C GLU A 590 -20.61 -0.08 -13.69
N MET A 591 -19.93 1.07 -13.67
CA MET A 591 -19.86 1.87 -12.43
C MET A 591 -21.28 2.19 -11.94
N ALA A 592 -21.47 2.14 -10.63
CA ALA A 592 -22.76 2.40 -10.00
C ALA A 592 -23.36 3.76 -10.42
N PRO A 593 -24.69 3.89 -10.52
CA PRO A 593 -25.35 5.18 -10.76
C PRO A 593 -25.09 6.23 -9.69
N THR A 594 -24.70 5.81 -8.48
CA THR A 594 -24.33 6.68 -7.36
C THR A 594 -22.89 7.18 -7.44
N ALA A 595 -22.05 6.57 -8.29
CA ALA A 595 -20.69 7.02 -8.51
C ALA A 595 -20.67 8.26 -9.40
N PRO A 596 -19.79 9.24 -9.12
CA PRO A 596 -19.63 10.38 -10.01
C PRO A 596 -19.16 9.91 -11.38
N ARG A 597 -19.60 10.58 -12.44
CA ARG A 597 -19.07 10.42 -13.79
C ARG A 597 -18.04 11.51 -14.03
N VAL A 598 -16.81 11.12 -14.28
CA VAL A 598 -15.71 12.02 -14.61
C VAL A 598 -15.46 11.98 -16.11
N ILE A 599 -15.64 13.12 -16.76
CA ILE A 599 -15.29 13.32 -18.16
C ILE A 599 -13.99 14.13 -18.22
N SER A 600 -13.02 13.63 -18.97
CA SER A 600 -11.79 14.37 -19.27
C SER A 600 -11.91 15.08 -20.61
N VAL A 601 -11.50 16.36 -20.65
CA VAL A 601 -11.42 17.18 -21.85
C VAL A 601 -10.06 17.85 -21.91
N GLN A 602 -9.38 17.76 -23.04
CA GLN A 602 -8.16 18.52 -23.28
C GLN A 602 -8.51 19.90 -23.84
N ILE A 603 -7.96 20.96 -23.24
CA ILE A 603 -8.07 22.34 -23.74
C ILE A 603 -6.68 22.91 -24.05
N PRO A 604 -6.57 23.91 -24.95
CA PRO A 604 -5.33 24.65 -25.15
C PRO A 604 -4.90 25.36 -23.85
N VAL A 605 -3.60 25.30 -23.52
CA VAL A 605 -3.04 25.86 -22.27
C VAL A 605 -3.29 27.37 -22.14
N ASP A 606 -3.29 28.10 -23.26
CA ASP A 606 -3.59 29.54 -23.31
C ASP A 606 -5.05 29.87 -22.94
N LYS A 607 -5.96 28.88 -23.04
CA LYS A 607 -7.38 29.02 -22.71
C LYS A 607 -7.74 28.69 -21.26
N ILE A 608 -6.80 28.17 -20.47
CA ILE A 608 -7.00 27.90 -19.03
C ILE A 608 -7.44 29.18 -18.30
N GLY A 609 -6.78 30.31 -18.59
CA GLY A 609 -7.10 31.59 -17.95
C GLY A 609 -8.52 32.10 -18.26
N GLU A 610 -9.00 31.89 -19.49
CA GLU A 610 -10.36 32.26 -19.91
C GLU A 610 -11.41 31.36 -19.24
N LEU A 611 -11.14 30.06 -19.13
CA LEU A 611 -12.02 29.09 -18.48
C LEU A 611 -12.15 29.34 -16.97
N ILE A 612 -11.04 29.62 -16.28
CA ILE A 612 -11.07 29.98 -14.86
C ILE A 612 -11.79 31.33 -14.69
N GLY A 613 -11.45 32.30 -15.53
CA GLY A 613 -11.94 33.67 -15.45
C GLY A 613 -11.41 34.44 -14.22
N PRO A 614 -11.75 35.74 -14.10
CA PRO A 614 -11.25 36.57 -13.02
C PRO A 614 -11.71 36.04 -11.65
N LYS A 615 -10.76 35.71 -10.75
CA LYS A 615 -11.01 35.11 -9.43
C LYS A 615 -11.85 33.81 -9.47
N GLY A 616 -11.77 33.04 -10.56
CA GLY A 616 -12.55 31.81 -10.70
C GLY A 616 -14.02 32.03 -11.05
N LYS A 617 -14.43 33.25 -11.46
CA LYS A 617 -15.85 33.56 -11.69
C LYS A 617 -16.48 32.67 -12.76
N THR A 618 -15.77 32.40 -13.86
CA THR A 618 -16.31 31.63 -14.99
C THR A 618 -16.46 30.16 -14.59
N ILE A 619 -15.40 29.53 -14.08
CA ILE A 619 -15.45 28.13 -13.63
C ILE A 619 -16.47 27.91 -12.51
N ASN A 620 -16.59 28.85 -11.55
CA ASN A 620 -17.60 28.75 -10.51
C ASN A 620 -19.02 28.89 -11.06
N ALA A 621 -19.26 29.76 -12.04
CA ALA A 621 -20.57 29.87 -12.69
C ALA A 621 -20.97 28.58 -13.40
N ILE A 622 -20.05 27.93 -14.13
CA ILE A 622 -20.32 26.64 -14.79
C ILE A 622 -20.67 25.58 -13.74
N GLN A 623 -19.88 25.50 -12.65
CA GLN A 623 -20.14 24.55 -11.56
C GLN A 623 -21.48 24.81 -10.85
N ASP A 624 -21.83 26.08 -10.60
CA ASP A 624 -23.09 26.47 -9.97
C ASP A 624 -24.30 26.17 -10.87
N GLU A 625 -24.19 26.39 -12.18
CA GLU A 625 -25.26 26.15 -13.16
C GLU A 625 -25.51 24.67 -13.43
N THR A 626 -24.43 23.89 -13.53
CA THR A 626 -24.49 22.48 -13.93
C THR A 626 -24.50 21.52 -12.75
N GLY A 627 -24.09 21.97 -11.56
CA GLY A 627 -23.84 21.11 -10.40
C GLY A 627 -22.62 20.19 -10.56
N ALA A 628 -21.83 20.37 -11.62
CA ALA A 628 -20.59 19.63 -11.84
C ALA A 628 -19.44 20.24 -11.02
N ASP A 629 -18.42 19.43 -10.79
CA ASP A 629 -17.16 19.78 -10.15
C ASP A 629 -16.08 19.82 -11.23
N ILE A 630 -15.39 20.94 -11.38
CA ILE A 630 -14.43 21.13 -12.47
C ILE A 630 -13.04 21.34 -11.87
N SER A 631 -12.11 20.47 -12.26
CA SER A 631 -10.68 20.58 -11.93
C SER A 631 -9.88 20.77 -13.20
N ILE A 632 -8.93 21.70 -13.20
CA ILE A 632 -8.07 22.01 -14.34
C ILE A 632 -6.62 21.76 -13.94
N GLU A 633 -5.91 21.00 -14.77
CA GLU A 633 -4.48 20.74 -14.63
C GLU A 633 -3.66 21.76 -15.45
N GLU A 634 -2.38 21.92 -15.09
CA GLU A 634 -1.47 22.89 -15.73
C GLU A 634 -1.18 22.56 -17.21
N ASP A 635 -1.36 21.29 -17.61
CA ASP A 635 -1.19 20.83 -18.99
C ASP A 635 -2.43 21.05 -19.87
N GLY A 636 -3.49 21.66 -19.33
CA GLY A 636 -4.76 21.88 -20.04
C GLY A 636 -5.75 20.72 -19.97
N THR A 637 -5.50 19.68 -19.17
CA THR A 637 -6.49 18.64 -18.89
C THR A 637 -7.57 19.18 -17.95
N VAL A 638 -8.84 19.06 -18.34
CA VAL A 638 -10.00 19.45 -17.53
C VAL A 638 -10.80 18.21 -17.16
N TYR A 639 -10.90 17.94 -15.86
CA TYR A 639 -11.74 16.88 -15.30
C TYR A 639 -13.08 17.47 -14.84
N ILE A 640 -14.17 16.96 -15.40
CA ILE A 640 -15.54 17.37 -15.12
C ILE A 640 -16.24 16.22 -14.42
N GLY A 641 -16.49 16.34 -13.13
CA GLY A 641 -17.22 15.36 -12.33
C GLY A 641 -18.65 15.76 -12.10
N ALA A 642 -19.61 14.88 -12.33
CA ALA A 642 -20.99 15.14 -11.88
C ALA A 642 -21.64 13.88 -11.32
N VAL A 643 -22.73 14.07 -10.56
CA VAL A 643 -23.52 12.97 -9.97
C VAL A 643 -24.33 12.19 -11.03
N ASP A 644 -24.52 12.77 -12.21
CA ASP A 644 -25.17 12.14 -13.35
C ASP A 644 -24.55 12.56 -14.69
N GLY A 645 -24.77 11.74 -15.73
CA GLY A 645 -24.25 12.00 -17.07
C GLY A 645 -24.73 13.30 -17.72
N PRO A 646 -26.02 13.67 -17.64
CA PRO A 646 -26.52 14.93 -18.21
C PRO A 646 -25.83 16.18 -17.65
N SER A 647 -25.57 16.22 -16.35
CA SER A 647 -24.89 17.34 -15.70
C SER A 647 -23.42 17.43 -16.14
N ALA A 648 -22.74 16.29 -16.25
CA ALA A 648 -21.36 16.24 -16.75
C ALA A 648 -21.26 16.70 -18.22
N GLU A 649 -22.19 16.27 -19.07
CA GLU A 649 -22.24 16.68 -20.49
C GLU A 649 -22.59 18.17 -20.67
N ALA A 650 -23.49 18.71 -19.84
CA ALA A 650 -23.81 20.13 -19.84
C ALA A 650 -22.57 20.98 -19.49
N ALA A 651 -21.82 20.60 -18.44
CA ALA A 651 -20.56 21.24 -18.09
C ALA A 651 -19.51 21.09 -19.19
N ARG A 652 -19.40 19.90 -19.81
CA ARG A 652 -18.51 19.65 -20.94
C ARG A 652 -18.80 20.57 -22.12
N ALA A 653 -20.06 20.76 -22.46
CA ALA A 653 -20.46 21.66 -23.54
C ALA A 653 -20.06 23.12 -23.25
N GLN A 654 -20.26 23.59 -22.02
CA GLN A 654 -19.86 24.95 -21.61
C GLN A 654 -18.33 25.12 -21.61
N VAL A 655 -17.58 24.14 -21.10
CA VAL A 655 -16.11 24.14 -21.13
C VAL A 655 -15.60 24.17 -22.57
N ASN A 656 -16.14 23.32 -23.45
CA ASN A 656 -15.75 23.27 -24.86
C ASN A 656 -16.08 24.56 -25.61
N ALA A 657 -17.19 25.22 -25.30
CA ALA A 657 -17.54 26.49 -25.94
C ALA A 657 -16.52 27.60 -25.64
N ILE A 658 -15.86 27.55 -24.47
CA ILE A 658 -14.82 28.50 -24.06
C ILE A 658 -13.46 28.09 -24.61
N ALA A 659 -13.15 26.79 -24.56
CA ALA A 659 -11.86 26.25 -25.01
C ALA A 659 -11.70 26.26 -26.53
N ASN A 660 -12.77 25.91 -27.24
CA ASN A 660 -12.85 25.88 -28.69
C ASN A 660 -14.03 26.75 -29.15
N PRO A 661 -13.93 28.08 -28.99
CA PRO A 661 -14.97 28.96 -29.51
C PRO A 661 -15.02 28.74 -31.01
N THR A 662 -16.17 28.28 -31.53
CA THR A 662 -16.39 28.18 -32.98
C THR A 662 -16.00 29.52 -33.58
N ASN A 663 -14.88 29.56 -34.30
CA ASN A 663 -14.45 30.75 -35.01
C ASN A 663 -15.25 30.74 -36.30
N PRO A 664 -16.20 31.68 -36.47
CA PRO A 664 -17.03 31.66 -37.64
C PRO A 664 -16.15 31.83 -38.88
N GLU A 665 -16.25 30.91 -39.84
CA GLU A 665 -15.47 30.98 -41.08
C GLU A 665 -16.21 31.77 -42.16
N VAL A 666 -15.47 32.32 -43.12
CA VAL A 666 -16.07 32.97 -44.28
C VAL A 666 -16.88 31.94 -45.06
N GLY A 667 -18.18 32.18 -45.22
CA GLY A 667 -19.11 31.29 -45.91
C GLY A 667 -20.15 30.62 -45.00
N GLU A 668 -19.95 30.61 -43.68
CA GLU A 668 -20.91 30.00 -42.74
C GLU A 668 -22.17 30.86 -42.55
N GLN A 669 -23.32 30.20 -42.38
CA GLN A 669 -24.63 30.82 -42.16
C GLN A 669 -25.05 30.69 -40.69
N PHE A 670 -25.50 31.80 -40.09
CA PHE A 670 -25.96 31.87 -38.71
C PHE A 670 -27.36 32.48 -38.65
N LEU A 671 -28.20 31.96 -37.75
CA LEU A 671 -29.45 32.60 -37.37
C LEU A 671 -29.16 33.65 -36.29
N GLY A 672 -28.79 34.85 -36.73
CA GLY A 672 -28.37 35.94 -35.85
C GLY A 672 -29.54 36.82 -35.37
N THR A 673 -29.33 37.50 -34.24
CA THR A 673 -30.32 38.46 -33.68
C THR A 673 -29.77 39.88 -33.75
N VAL A 674 -30.53 40.83 -34.28
CA VAL A 674 -30.13 42.25 -34.32
C VAL A 674 -30.03 42.80 -32.90
N VAL A 675 -28.83 43.17 -32.48
CA VAL A 675 -28.57 43.73 -31.14
C VAL A 675 -28.56 45.25 -31.13
N LYS A 676 -28.13 45.86 -32.23
CA LYS A 676 -28.01 47.32 -32.34
C LYS A 676 -28.12 47.79 -33.78
N LEU A 677 -28.88 48.86 -34.00
CA LEU A 677 -28.95 49.55 -35.29
C LEU A 677 -28.01 50.77 -35.28
N ALA A 678 -27.41 51.03 -36.43
CA ALA A 678 -26.58 52.20 -36.68
C ALA A 678 -26.93 52.79 -38.05
N THR A 679 -26.56 54.06 -38.28
CA THR A 679 -26.84 54.76 -39.54
C THR A 679 -26.24 54.09 -40.78
N PHE A 680 -25.22 53.25 -40.61
CA PHE A 680 -24.52 52.56 -41.69
C PHE A 680 -24.77 51.03 -41.73
N GLY A 681 -25.60 50.48 -40.84
CA GLY A 681 -25.88 49.04 -40.82
C GLY A 681 -26.51 48.54 -39.52
N ALA A 682 -26.67 47.22 -39.41
CA ALA A 682 -27.17 46.54 -38.22
C ALA A 682 -26.08 45.62 -37.64
N PHE A 683 -25.87 45.68 -36.33
CA PHE A 683 -25.07 44.71 -35.61
C PHE A 683 -25.93 43.52 -35.25
N VAL A 684 -25.50 42.33 -35.68
CA VAL A 684 -26.20 41.07 -35.51
C VAL A 684 -25.32 40.16 -34.67
N SER A 685 -25.84 39.72 -33.53
CA SER A 685 -25.14 38.76 -32.66
C SER A 685 -25.27 37.36 -33.26
N LEU A 686 -24.12 36.71 -33.49
CA LEU A 686 -24.02 35.39 -34.11
C LEU A 686 -23.78 34.31 -33.05
N LEU A 687 -22.89 34.62 -32.10
CA LEU A 687 -22.53 33.81 -30.95
C LEU A 687 -22.37 34.74 -29.73
N PRO A 688 -22.50 34.23 -28.49
CA PRO A 688 -22.26 35.03 -27.29
C PRO A 688 -20.91 35.77 -27.35
N GLY A 689 -20.94 37.11 -27.33
CA GLY A 689 -19.73 37.95 -27.40
C GLY A 689 -19.15 38.20 -28.80
N LYS A 690 -19.74 37.64 -29.87
CA LYS A 690 -19.34 37.89 -31.27
C LYS A 690 -20.50 38.47 -32.09
N ASP A 691 -20.34 39.74 -32.46
CA ASP A 691 -21.27 40.46 -33.33
C ASP A 691 -20.67 40.66 -34.72
N GLY A 692 -21.49 40.49 -35.76
CA GLY A 692 -21.16 40.86 -37.13
C GLY A 692 -21.93 42.09 -37.60
N LEU A 693 -21.36 42.83 -38.55
CA LEU A 693 -21.97 44.01 -39.14
C LEU A 693 -22.64 43.65 -40.47
N LEU A 694 -23.96 43.81 -40.51
CA LEU A 694 -24.74 43.83 -41.74
C LEU A 694 -24.78 45.26 -42.28
N HIS A 695 -23.92 45.56 -43.26
CA HIS A 695 -23.79 46.90 -43.81
C HIS A 695 -25.06 47.32 -44.59
N ILE A 696 -25.39 48.61 -44.61
CA ILE A 696 -26.60 49.14 -45.26
C ILE A 696 -26.72 48.77 -46.75
N SER A 697 -25.60 48.51 -47.43
CA SER A 697 -25.60 48.00 -48.81
C SER A 697 -26.17 46.59 -48.94
N GLU A 698 -25.93 45.74 -47.95
CA GLU A 698 -26.43 44.36 -47.90
C GLU A 698 -27.87 44.29 -47.40
N VAL A 699 -28.29 45.22 -46.52
CA VAL A 699 -29.70 45.37 -46.09
C VAL A 699 -30.63 45.64 -47.28
N ARG A 700 -30.14 46.25 -48.37
CA ARG A 700 -30.92 46.45 -49.60
C ARG A 700 -31.43 45.14 -50.21
N LYS A 701 -30.70 44.04 -50.02
CA LYS A 701 -31.11 42.70 -50.50
C LYS A 701 -32.35 42.20 -49.76
N LEU A 702 -32.54 42.58 -48.49
CA LEU A 702 -33.76 42.28 -47.73
C LEU A 702 -34.96 43.15 -48.13
N ALA A 703 -34.71 44.33 -48.70
CA ALA A 703 -35.75 45.27 -49.15
C ALA A 703 -36.12 45.14 -50.64
N GLY A 704 -35.82 43.98 -51.27
CA GLY A 704 -36.13 43.72 -52.68
C GLY A 704 -35.39 44.64 -53.66
N GLY A 705 -34.16 45.06 -53.33
CA GLY A 705 -33.32 45.92 -54.17
C GLY A 705 -33.67 47.41 -54.13
N LYS A 706 -34.66 47.82 -53.34
CA LYS A 706 -35.01 49.24 -53.16
C LYS A 706 -33.96 49.98 -52.32
N ARG A 707 -33.76 51.26 -52.61
CA ARG A 707 -32.82 52.10 -51.85
C ARG A 707 -33.35 52.30 -50.44
N VAL A 708 -32.65 51.74 -49.45
CA VAL A 708 -32.92 51.91 -48.02
C VAL A 708 -32.25 53.20 -47.54
N GLU A 709 -33.03 54.17 -47.06
CA GLU A 709 -32.51 55.42 -46.49
C GLU A 709 -32.21 55.30 -44.99
N ASN A 710 -33.05 54.60 -44.22
CA ASN A 710 -32.79 54.29 -42.81
C ASN A 710 -32.87 52.77 -42.57
N VAL A 711 -31.91 52.23 -41.81
CA VAL A 711 -31.86 50.79 -41.49
C VAL A 711 -33.06 50.35 -40.62
N GLU A 712 -33.59 51.28 -39.81
CA GLU A 712 -34.76 51.09 -38.95
C GLU A 712 -36.06 50.78 -39.72
N ASP A 713 -36.12 51.14 -41.00
CA ASP A 713 -37.29 50.88 -41.86
C ASP A 713 -37.38 49.40 -42.29
N VAL A 714 -36.29 48.64 -42.14
CA VAL A 714 -36.15 47.26 -42.66
C VAL A 714 -35.81 46.26 -41.55
N LEU A 715 -35.09 46.70 -40.51
CA LEU A 715 -34.62 45.83 -39.43
C LEU A 715 -34.98 46.43 -38.06
N GLY A 716 -35.54 45.61 -37.18
CA GLY A 716 -35.80 45.96 -35.79
C GLY A 716 -34.78 45.35 -34.82
N VAL A 717 -34.48 46.05 -33.72
CA VAL A 717 -33.69 45.46 -32.61
C VAL A 717 -34.46 44.26 -32.04
N GLY A 718 -33.80 43.12 -31.88
CA GLY A 718 -34.39 41.84 -31.48
C GLY A 718 -34.89 40.96 -32.63
N GLN A 719 -34.86 41.45 -33.87
CA GLN A 719 -35.26 40.66 -35.04
C GLN A 719 -34.22 39.55 -35.33
N LYS A 720 -34.71 38.33 -35.58
CA LYS A 720 -33.89 37.20 -36.02
C LYS A 720 -33.85 37.14 -37.54
N LEU A 721 -32.67 36.96 -38.11
CA LEU A 721 -32.46 36.83 -39.55
C LEU A 721 -31.30 35.90 -39.86
N LEU A 722 -31.40 35.18 -40.98
CA LEU A 722 -30.34 34.29 -41.46
C LEU A 722 -29.29 35.13 -42.20
N VAL A 723 -28.04 35.06 -41.73
CA VAL A 723 -26.93 35.86 -42.25
C VAL A 723 -25.74 34.96 -42.52
N GLN A 724 -25.04 35.23 -43.62
CA GLN A 724 -23.82 34.56 -44.02
C GLN A 724 -22.62 35.48 -43.81
N ILE A 725 -21.51 34.92 -43.33
CA ILE A 725 -20.26 35.66 -43.15
C ILE A 725 -19.56 35.79 -44.50
N THR A 726 -19.36 37.03 -44.95
CA THR A 726 -18.76 37.33 -46.26
C THR A 726 -17.28 37.64 -46.17
N LYS A 727 -16.84 38.23 -45.06
CA LYS A 727 -15.46 38.64 -44.87
C LYS A 727 -15.14 38.78 -43.40
N ILE A 728 -13.92 38.41 -43.04
CA ILE A 728 -13.30 38.70 -41.75
C ILE A 728 -12.15 39.67 -42.02
N ASP A 729 -12.13 40.82 -41.34
CA ASP A 729 -11.02 41.77 -41.47
C ASP A 729 -9.83 41.41 -40.56
N ASP A 730 -8.68 42.03 -40.79
CA ASP A 730 -7.44 41.80 -40.02
C ASP A 730 -7.56 42.15 -38.53
N ARG A 731 -8.68 42.76 -38.10
CA ARG A 731 -9.01 43.11 -36.72
C ARG A 731 -10.10 42.21 -36.13
N GLY A 732 -10.49 41.14 -36.84
CA GLY A 732 -11.48 40.14 -36.40
C GLY A 732 -12.94 40.58 -36.54
N LYS A 733 -13.25 41.67 -37.27
CA LYS A 733 -14.64 42.10 -37.50
C LYS A 733 -15.28 41.28 -38.61
N LEU A 734 -16.50 40.82 -38.34
CA LEU A 734 -17.28 39.98 -39.24
C LEU A 734 -18.21 40.84 -40.11
N SER A 735 -18.09 40.73 -41.43
CA SER A 735 -19.02 41.36 -42.39
C SER A 735 -20.09 40.35 -42.80
N LEU A 736 -21.36 40.76 -42.74
CA LEU A 736 -22.50 39.88 -42.96
C LEU A 736 -23.26 40.25 -44.24
N ALA A 737 -23.82 39.22 -44.90
CA ALA A 737 -24.83 39.37 -45.93
C ALA A 737 -26.09 38.56 -45.56
N PRO A 738 -27.30 39.02 -45.89
CA PRO A 738 -28.51 38.29 -45.60
C PRO A 738 -28.71 37.16 -46.61
N VAL A 739 -29.15 35.99 -46.13
CA VAL A 739 -29.53 34.87 -47.00
C VAL A 739 -31.00 35.05 -47.37
N VAL A 740 -31.26 35.40 -48.63
CA VAL A 740 -32.62 35.57 -49.16
C VAL A 740 -33.01 34.27 -49.86
N ALA A 741 -34.16 33.69 -49.50
CA ALA A 741 -34.65 32.46 -50.11
C ALA A 741 -35.16 32.72 -51.53
N GLU A 742 -34.25 32.83 -52.50
CA GLU A 742 -34.51 32.75 -53.93
C GLU A 742 -33.43 31.89 -54.60
N GLU A 743 -33.34 30.61 -54.20
CA GLU A 743 -32.62 29.53 -54.91
C GLU A 743 -32.97 28.19 -54.24
N ALA A 744 -34.23 27.76 -54.36
CA ALA A 744 -34.69 26.43 -53.96
C ALA A 744 -35.86 25.95 -54.83
N GLU A 745 -35.68 25.96 -56.14
CA GLU A 745 -36.50 25.20 -57.09
C GLU A 745 -35.62 24.69 -58.24
N ALA A 746 -35.07 23.48 -58.07
CA ALA A 746 -34.87 22.46 -59.11
C ALA A 746 -33.87 21.40 -58.62
N GLU A 747 -34.39 20.28 -58.11
CA GLU A 747 -33.95 18.88 -58.35
C GLU A 747 -34.40 18.01 -57.18
N ALA A 748 -35.65 17.54 -57.26
CA ALA A 748 -36.08 16.35 -56.55
C ALA A 748 -35.78 15.14 -57.46
N PRO A 749 -35.05 14.10 -57.01
CA PRO A 749 -35.08 12.82 -57.68
C PRO A 749 -36.31 12.03 -57.23
N ALA A 750 -36.94 11.40 -58.23
CA ALA A 750 -38.15 10.61 -58.12
C ALA A 750 -37.97 9.31 -57.31
N GLU A 751 -39.08 8.85 -56.75
CA GLU A 751 -39.28 7.63 -55.98
C GLU A 751 -38.74 6.35 -56.67
N SER A 752 -37.96 5.57 -55.92
CA SER A 752 -38.13 4.12 -55.73
C SER A 752 -37.39 3.65 -54.48
#